data_AF-A0A2J5HPW3-F1
#
_entry.id   AF-A0A2J5HPW3-F1
#
_cell.length_a   1.000
_cell.length_b   1.000
_cell.length_c   1.000
_cell.angle_alpha   90.00
_cell.angle_beta   90.00
_cell.angle_gamma   90.00
#
_symmetry.space_group_name_H-M   'P 1'
#
loop_
_entity.id
_entity.type
_entity.pdbx_description
1 polymer ?
#
loop_
_entity_poly.entity_id
_entity_poly.type
_entity_poly.pdbx_seq_one_letter_code
_entity_poly.pdbx_strand_id
1 'polypeptide(L)'
;MHRRSSGSPVEDDTEDSLIPRTSCDPSHAPNTFDPPEKSRPQVARTSTSFDLRRQDSTGAATPRSRNSGLWRTLSSTSTVTLAANDSRSSASASLIMPLASQRLPMESSPEAHQRARSSRLRSPWTCSILTALTTLLASVFLVSILRSFSARQTGGDGCGIPVMSPAFLPMEGFDTEHTRFASKYNLYLYREAGVDAYNHDNFGLNGAPVLFLPGNAGSYRQVRSLAAEASRHYADVVRHDQERLNLGTGSLDFFMIDFNEDMAAFHGQTLLDQAEYVNEAIAYILSLYHDPRRSFRRDPNLPDPSSIIILGHSMGGIVARTTLTMANYQANSVNTIITMSAPHAKPPVSFESDVVHTYKQINDYWREAYSQTWANNNPLWHVTLISIAGGSRDTVVPSDYTSISSLVPETHGFTVFTSTIPDVWIGMDHLSITWCDQFRKSIVKSLFEVVDVRRASQTKPRAERMRIFKKWYLTGLESVAERTLAQKEPSTMLTLEDESTTILSQGQRLVLRELGHRQGPGIHLLPIPPQGVSGKKFTLLTDQGLDKTGGQGSLGVLFCSVFPLHDGKSSSALSMNMDLSGGNADATRLACKNAADDEIHLPASTHTSRHPYDRTRPFSYLQYDLEDLVEHQFVAVIDKANAPTKGWVLAEFSDSSDSMIRARMGLGGLLSAGLKVRLPASRPMLTELKIPALHSSLLDYRLRVVRRSDGNRQELFAPLLRQSIPDPHESKFFVNVKDVNVNMHGVAPFMPPPLRDQATLGGVSFQLWTDPTSESTVDLYLTVDLASSLGELVMRYRTVFAAFPILVVALVLRKQFQVYDDTGFFITFGEGLDRALRSSLLILFLAMSLLASSLATPTVLPPSDDPYHWRINATESPVDFTKNDLLLGSQDAFFWFLVPIFGLISVGVCVIVNYVAMGLLFILSSIYGYLNSQSGYIKRDDRENALTFSTATPRRRLITTAVLLMLVSTVIPYQFAYLVACIVQLATCVRAQWHAKETRSTSAYNFTNYTHSIFILMLWILPINILVLLVWAHNLGVHWFMPFSSHHNVMSVMPFIILVEAMTTGTMIPRVTSRLKHVTSIILFSIAIYSAVYGVSYTYLLHYLANILSAWLVVVYLFSNGFSIRRMWRALEEDDTVCEPGSNMKKKP
;
A
#
# COMPACT_ATOMS: atom_id res chain seq x y z
N MET A 1 -6.34 19.28 -44.20
CA MET A 1 -5.99 18.53 -45.42
C MET A 1 -6.55 17.12 -45.31
N HIS A 2 -7.09 16.54 -46.38
CA HIS A 2 -7.68 15.19 -46.35
C HIS A 2 -6.73 14.10 -46.84
N ARG A 3 -6.81 12.91 -46.23
CA ARG A 3 -6.76 11.64 -46.96
C ARG A 3 -7.51 10.53 -46.20
N ARG A 4 -8.23 9.68 -46.93
CA ARG A 4 -8.82 8.40 -46.49
C ARG A 4 -8.11 7.27 -47.26
N SER A 5 -7.97 6.10 -46.64
CA SER A 5 -8.16 4.73 -47.19
C SER A 5 -7.79 3.76 -46.06
N SER A 6 -8.55 2.76 -45.59
CA SER A 6 -9.34 1.68 -46.21
C SER A 6 -8.54 0.72 -47.09
N GLY A 7 -8.59 -0.58 -46.79
CA GLY A 7 -7.87 -1.62 -47.52
C GLY A 7 -7.87 -2.97 -46.79
N SER A 8 -8.79 -3.85 -47.17
CA SER A 8 -8.90 -5.25 -46.74
C SER A 8 -9.48 -6.07 -47.90
N PRO A 9 -9.03 -7.32 -48.12
CA PRO A 9 -9.79 -8.30 -48.88
C PRO A 9 -10.00 -9.63 -48.13
N VAL A 10 -11.11 -10.30 -48.42
CA VAL A 10 -11.42 -11.70 -48.09
C VAL A 10 -12.24 -12.26 -49.27
N GLU A 11 -11.83 -13.42 -49.77
CA GLU A 11 -12.49 -14.36 -50.71
C GLU A 11 -11.57 -15.62 -50.59
N ASP A 12 -11.93 -16.79 -50.04
CA ASP A 12 -13.19 -17.54 -49.86
C ASP A 12 -13.59 -18.36 -51.11
N ASP A 13 -13.67 -19.70 -50.96
CA ASP A 13 -14.37 -20.63 -51.88
C ASP A 13 -14.29 -22.12 -51.39
N THR A 14 -15.46 -22.74 -51.18
CA THR A 14 -15.80 -24.20 -51.26
C THR A 14 -15.03 -25.23 -50.36
N GLU A 15 -15.69 -26.02 -49.50
CA GLU A 15 -16.52 -27.25 -49.76
C GLU A 15 -15.69 -28.47 -50.26
N ASP A 16 -15.86 -29.73 -49.81
CA ASP A 16 -16.89 -30.31 -48.92
C ASP A 16 -16.44 -31.61 -48.16
N SER A 17 -17.12 -31.88 -47.04
CA SER A 17 -17.54 -33.21 -46.52
C SER A 17 -16.59 -34.23 -45.82
N LEU A 18 -17.15 -34.79 -44.74
CA LEU A 18 -17.09 -36.19 -44.23
C LEU A 18 -15.99 -36.71 -43.27
N ILE A 19 -16.45 -37.64 -42.41
CA ILE A 19 -15.88 -38.17 -41.15
C ILE A 19 -16.06 -39.71 -41.18
N PRO A 20 -15.08 -40.57 -40.77
CA PRO A 20 -15.16 -41.22 -39.45
C PRO A 20 -13.81 -41.53 -38.74
N ARG A 21 -13.93 -42.15 -37.55
CA ARG A 21 -12.87 -42.41 -36.53
C ARG A 21 -12.31 -43.85 -36.59
N THR A 22 -11.51 -44.21 -35.57
CA THR A 22 -11.16 -45.58 -35.07
C THR A 22 -10.18 -46.44 -35.92
N SER A 23 -9.30 -47.29 -35.36
CA SER A 23 -8.81 -47.49 -33.96
C SER A 23 -7.65 -48.52 -33.85
N CYS A 24 -6.88 -48.45 -32.75
CA CYS A 24 -6.06 -49.50 -32.09
C CYS A 24 -4.76 -50.08 -32.73
N ASP A 25 -3.65 -49.90 -32.00
CA ASP A 25 -2.68 -50.89 -31.44
C ASP A 25 -2.36 -52.22 -32.17
N PRO A 26 -1.08 -52.67 -32.12
CA PRO A 26 -0.67 -53.61 -31.06
C PRO A 26 0.72 -53.34 -30.42
N SER A 27 1.12 -54.18 -29.45
CA SER A 27 2.20 -53.90 -28.48
C SER A 27 3.39 -54.89 -28.46
N HIS A 28 4.53 -54.37 -27.98
CA HIS A 28 5.67 -55.04 -27.30
C HIS A 28 6.71 -55.95 -28.02
N ALA A 29 7.99 -55.70 -27.62
CA ALA A 29 9.13 -56.64 -27.44
C ALA A 29 9.94 -57.14 -28.68
N PRO A 30 11.19 -57.62 -28.52
CA PRO A 30 12.28 -57.16 -27.61
C PRO A 30 13.74 -57.19 -28.18
N ASN A 31 14.63 -56.42 -27.52
CA ASN A 31 16.09 -56.65 -27.24
C ASN A 31 17.20 -56.87 -28.30
N THR A 32 18.39 -56.35 -27.92
CA THR A 32 19.79 -56.77 -28.20
C THR A 32 20.43 -56.65 -29.60
N PHE A 33 21.52 -55.85 -29.69
CA PHE A 33 22.81 -56.17 -30.37
C PHE A 33 23.92 -55.17 -29.98
N ASP A 34 25.21 -55.56 -30.11
CA ASP A 34 26.48 -54.87 -29.76
C ASP A 34 27.52 -55.05 -30.91
N PRO A 35 28.73 -54.43 -30.93
CA PRO A 35 29.17 -53.10 -30.46
C PRO A 35 29.66 -52.20 -31.64
N PRO A 36 30.93 -52.09 -32.17
CA PRO A 36 32.33 -52.24 -31.67
C PRO A 36 33.32 -51.05 -31.99
N GLU A 37 34.59 -51.15 -31.54
CA GLU A 37 35.84 -50.44 -32.02
C GLU A 37 35.98 -48.88 -31.85
N LYS A 38 37.17 -48.22 -31.70
CA LYS A 38 38.60 -48.64 -31.68
C LYS A 38 39.55 -47.70 -30.85
N SER A 39 40.80 -48.15 -30.65
CA SER A 39 41.97 -47.67 -29.84
C SER A 39 42.68 -46.35 -30.28
N ARG A 40 43.54 -45.60 -29.50
CA ARG A 40 44.68 -45.87 -28.53
C ARG A 40 46.04 -46.27 -29.20
N PRO A 41 47.26 -46.27 -28.54
CA PRO A 41 47.87 -45.50 -27.41
C PRO A 41 49.45 -45.32 -27.47
N GLN A 42 50.13 -45.36 -26.29
CA GLN A 42 51.59 -45.48 -25.93
C GLN A 42 52.31 -44.14 -25.60
N VAL A 43 53.40 -44.02 -24.80
CA VAL A 43 54.32 -44.91 -23.99
C VAL A 43 54.66 -44.18 -22.64
N ALA A 44 55.50 -44.53 -21.63
CA ALA A 44 56.44 -45.59 -21.17
C ALA A 44 56.55 -45.48 -19.60
N ARG A 45 56.84 -46.50 -18.75
CA ARG A 45 58.12 -47.14 -18.28
C ARG A 45 59.22 -46.17 -17.77
N THR A 46 59.91 -46.39 -16.61
CA THR A 46 60.41 -47.62 -15.92
C THR A 46 60.29 -47.64 -14.37
N SER A 47 60.80 -48.71 -13.71
CA SER A 47 60.67 -49.08 -12.26
C SER A 47 61.85 -48.57 -11.36
N THR A 48 62.02 -48.84 -10.05
CA THR A 48 61.47 -49.91 -9.16
C THR A 48 61.14 -49.47 -7.69
N SER A 49 61.73 -50.05 -6.60
CA SER A 49 61.00 -50.22 -5.31
C SER A 49 61.82 -50.72 -4.07
N PHE A 50 61.24 -50.56 -2.85
CA PHE A 50 61.45 -51.30 -1.56
C PHE A 50 62.57 -50.91 -0.51
N ASP A 51 62.10 -50.36 0.62
CA ASP A 51 62.22 -50.81 2.05
C ASP A 51 63.47 -50.69 2.99
N LEU A 52 63.10 -50.66 4.31
CA LEU A 52 63.81 -51.01 5.57
C LEU A 52 64.62 -49.99 6.42
N ARG A 53 64.28 -49.99 7.74
CA ARG A 53 64.97 -49.48 8.97
C ARG A 53 65.30 -47.96 9.03
N ARG A 54 65.00 -47.18 10.08
CA ARG A 54 64.86 -47.34 11.56
C ARG A 54 66.20 -47.33 12.34
N GLN A 55 66.20 -46.50 13.40
CA GLN A 55 67.11 -46.49 14.57
C GLN A 55 68.52 -45.85 14.38
N ASP A 56 69.00 -44.96 15.26
CA ASP A 56 68.32 -44.20 16.34
C ASP A 56 69.16 -43.00 16.86
N SER A 57 68.58 -42.23 17.81
CA SER A 57 69.25 -41.25 18.71
C SER A 57 69.76 -39.93 18.10
N THR A 58 69.70 -38.76 18.76
CA THR A 58 68.96 -38.29 19.97
C THR A 58 68.85 -36.75 19.88
N GLY A 59 67.82 -36.07 20.39
CA GLY A 59 66.64 -36.53 21.12
C GLY A 59 65.55 -35.44 21.26
N ALA A 60 64.51 -35.73 22.05
CA ALA A 60 63.36 -34.87 22.33
C ALA A 60 63.66 -33.83 23.45
N ALA A 61 62.76 -32.97 23.97
CA ALA A 61 61.29 -32.98 23.94
C ALA A 61 60.66 -31.57 24.20
N THR A 62 59.32 -31.52 24.22
CA THR A 62 58.54 -30.36 24.75
C THR A 62 58.30 -30.52 26.26
N PRO A 63 58.00 -29.42 26.98
CA PRO A 63 56.59 -29.08 27.27
C PRO A 63 56.28 -27.59 26.96
N ARG A 64 55.05 -27.09 26.73
CA ARG A 64 53.70 -27.35 27.29
C ARG A 64 53.45 -26.83 28.74
N SER A 65 53.36 -25.51 28.89
CA SER A 65 52.53 -24.80 29.91
C SER A 65 52.38 -23.33 29.48
N ARG A 66 51.28 -22.55 29.53
CA ARG A 66 49.85 -22.61 29.95
C ARG A 66 49.52 -21.46 30.92
N ASN A 67 49.07 -20.34 30.36
CA ASN A 67 48.21 -19.27 30.91
C ASN A 67 48.55 -18.50 32.20
N SER A 68 48.10 -17.23 32.21
CA SER A 68 47.91 -16.29 33.34
C SER A 68 49.15 -15.78 34.10
N GLY A 69 49.21 -14.50 34.54
CA GLY A 69 48.34 -13.36 34.16
C GLY A 69 48.45 -12.11 35.07
N LEU A 70 47.90 -11.00 34.55
CA LEU A 70 47.18 -9.92 35.27
C LEU A 70 47.92 -8.92 36.21
N TRP A 71 47.27 -7.74 36.35
CA TRP A 71 47.52 -6.58 37.27
C TRP A 71 48.77 -5.72 36.93
N ARG A 72 48.76 -4.36 36.82
CA ARG A 72 47.83 -3.22 37.07
C ARG A 72 47.76 -2.60 38.49
N THR A 73 48.42 -1.45 38.64
CA THR A 73 48.17 -0.26 39.53
C THR A 73 49.19 0.82 39.10
N LEU A 74 49.03 2.15 39.09
CA LEU A 74 48.04 3.16 39.53
C LEU A 74 48.22 3.82 40.92
N SER A 75 48.41 5.16 40.87
CA SER A 75 47.98 6.24 41.79
C SER A 75 48.68 6.57 43.13
N SER A 76 48.91 7.90 43.27
CA SER A 76 48.82 8.76 44.47
C SER A 76 49.90 8.74 45.58
N THR A 77 50.49 9.92 45.82
CA THR A 77 50.41 10.60 47.13
C THR A 77 50.67 12.11 46.97
N SER A 78 50.22 12.92 47.93
CA SER A 78 50.47 14.36 48.02
C SER A 78 50.84 14.74 49.45
N THR A 79 51.91 15.50 49.66
CA THR A 79 52.28 16.09 50.97
C THR A 79 53.01 17.41 50.79
N VAL A 80 52.88 18.30 51.79
CA VAL A 80 53.33 19.71 51.74
C VAL A 80 54.40 19.97 52.81
N THR A 81 55.54 20.52 52.40
CA THR A 81 56.57 21.23 53.21
C THR A 81 57.63 21.81 52.27
N LEU A 82 58.38 22.89 52.54
CA LEU A 82 58.21 24.14 53.33
C LEU A 82 59.53 24.93 53.14
N ALA A 83 59.49 26.27 53.03
CA ALA A 83 60.68 27.17 52.97
C ALA A 83 61.62 27.02 51.73
N ALA A 84 62.37 28.02 51.27
CA ALA A 84 62.32 29.49 51.43
C ALA A 84 63.13 30.16 50.28
N ASN A 85 63.17 31.51 50.25
CA ASN A 85 64.24 32.46 49.82
C ASN A 85 65.34 32.06 48.80
N ASP A 86 65.90 32.94 47.97
CA ASP A 86 65.79 34.40 47.72
C ASP A 86 65.93 34.60 46.18
N SER A 87 65.24 35.51 45.47
CA SER A 87 65.27 36.98 45.46
C SER A 87 66.54 37.64 44.86
N ARG A 88 66.30 38.61 43.95
CA ARG A 88 67.22 39.67 43.44
C ARG A 88 68.38 39.23 42.51
N SER A 89 68.88 40.07 41.58
CA SER A 89 68.30 41.28 40.95
C SER A 89 69.07 41.75 39.69
N SER A 90 68.42 42.62 38.90
CA SER A 90 68.97 43.85 38.27
C SER A 90 70.12 43.83 37.24
N ALA A 91 69.83 44.49 36.11
CA ALA A 91 70.72 45.45 35.39
C ALA A 91 71.94 44.90 34.61
N SER A 92 72.47 45.58 33.58
CA SER A 92 72.02 46.81 32.88
C SER A 92 72.46 46.81 31.41
N ALA A 93 71.76 47.61 30.59
CA ALA A 93 72.04 47.84 29.17
C ALA A 93 73.23 48.77 28.90
N SER A 94 73.79 48.71 27.68
CA SER A 94 73.98 49.92 26.84
C SER A 94 74.33 49.62 25.37
N LEU A 95 73.52 50.17 24.46
CA LEU A 95 73.87 50.83 23.18
C LEU A 95 75.07 50.35 22.32
N ILE A 96 74.80 50.10 21.03
CA ILE A 96 75.34 50.88 19.88
C ILE A 96 74.44 50.62 18.65
N MET A 97 74.35 51.60 17.74
CA MET A 97 73.62 51.52 16.47
C MET A 97 74.52 52.10 15.35
N PRO A 98 74.42 51.61 14.10
CA PRO A 98 73.91 52.51 13.05
C PRO A 98 73.02 51.83 11.99
N LEU A 99 72.46 52.64 11.08
CA LEU A 99 71.61 52.25 9.96
C LEU A 99 72.37 51.50 8.84
N ALA A 100 71.72 50.48 8.25
CA ALA A 100 71.55 50.37 6.80
C ALA A 100 70.48 49.33 6.40
N SER A 101 69.81 49.57 5.27
CA SER A 101 68.71 48.77 4.70
C SER A 101 69.08 47.34 4.30
N GLN A 102 68.23 46.35 4.64
CA GLN A 102 67.92 45.21 3.75
C GLN A 102 66.59 44.52 4.11
N ARG A 103 66.08 43.69 3.18
CA ARG A 103 64.75 43.04 3.25
C ARG A 103 64.79 41.76 4.09
N LEU A 104 63.72 41.50 4.85
CA LEU A 104 63.45 40.19 5.48
C LEU A 104 62.15 39.59 4.94
N PRO A 105 62.16 38.35 4.42
CA PRO A 105 60.95 37.55 4.26
C PRO A 105 60.55 36.91 5.61
N MET A 106 59.26 36.84 5.93
CA MET A 106 58.80 36.21 7.17
C MET A 106 58.67 34.69 6.99
N GLU A 107 59.26 33.96 7.94
CA GLU A 107 59.42 32.50 7.88
C GLU A 107 58.13 31.76 8.27
N SER A 108 57.88 30.59 7.66
CA SER A 108 56.64 29.82 7.86
C SER A 108 56.90 28.36 8.24
N SER A 109 56.14 27.87 9.23
CA SER A 109 56.39 26.55 9.86
C SER A 109 56.23 25.38 8.87
N PRO A 110 57.20 24.44 8.77
CA PRO A 110 57.16 23.35 7.78
C PRO A 110 56.06 22.30 8.00
N GLU A 111 55.60 22.11 9.24
CA GLU A 111 54.81 20.91 9.62
C GLU A 111 53.43 20.85 8.97
N ALA A 112 52.78 22.01 8.77
CA ALA A 112 51.48 22.10 8.11
C ALA A 112 51.55 21.60 6.65
N HIS A 113 52.67 21.86 5.97
CA HIS A 113 52.85 21.47 4.57
C HIS A 113 53.14 19.98 4.36
N GLN A 114 53.65 19.25 5.36
CA GLN A 114 53.88 17.81 5.23
C GLN A 114 52.57 17.01 5.30
N ARG A 115 51.68 17.30 6.27
CA ARG A 115 50.33 16.68 6.29
C ARG A 115 49.50 17.10 5.07
N ALA A 116 49.65 18.34 4.60
CA ALA A 116 49.05 18.82 3.35
C ALA A 116 49.76 18.34 2.07
N ARG A 117 50.75 17.43 2.16
CA ARG A 117 51.30 16.67 1.01
C ARG A 117 50.71 15.26 0.91
N SER A 118 50.40 14.58 2.03
CA SER A 118 49.87 13.21 2.01
C SER A 118 48.45 13.06 1.44
N SER A 119 47.67 14.15 1.37
CA SER A 119 46.32 14.18 0.78
C SER A 119 46.28 14.38 -0.74
N ARG A 120 47.41 14.69 -1.40
CA ARG A 120 47.40 15.37 -2.70
C ARG A 120 46.92 14.57 -3.92
N LEU A 121 46.99 13.24 -3.90
CA LEU A 121 46.51 12.38 -5.00
C LEU A 121 45.85 11.08 -4.49
N ARG A 122 44.81 11.18 -3.66
CA ARG A 122 43.85 10.07 -3.55
C ARG A 122 42.97 10.07 -4.79
N SER A 123 42.93 8.94 -5.50
CA SER A 123 42.01 8.76 -6.63
C SER A 123 40.56 8.97 -6.16
N PRO A 124 39.71 9.69 -6.90
CA PRO A 124 38.30 9.87 -6.50
C PRO A 124 37.51 8.55 -6.45
N TRP A 125 38.09 7.47 -6.98
CA TRP A 125 37.59 6.10 -6.91
C TRP A 125 37.97 5.36 -5.61
N THR A 126 38.79 5.91 -4.72
CA THR A 126 39.17 5.22 -3.47
C THR A 126 37.95 5.00 -2.59
N CYS A 127 37.65 3.73 -2.30
CA CYS A 127 36.65 3.32 -1.33
C CYS A 127 37.33 3.03 0.02
N SER A 128 36.73 3.45 1.12
CA SER A 128 37.15 3.03 2.46
C SER A 128 36.69 1.59 2.71
N ILE A 129 37.46 0.81 3.48
CA ILE A 129 37.04 -0.54 3.90
C ILE A 129 35.71 -0.47 4.67
N LEU A 130 35.51 0.60 5.46
CA LEU A 130 34.24 0.86 6.15
C LEU A 130 33.10 1.11 5.16
N THR A 131 33.28 1.99 4.17
CA THR A 131 32.22 2.26 3.18
C THR A 131 31.90 1.00 2.37
N ALA A 132 32.92 0.25 1.92
CA ALA A 132 32.75 -0.99 1.17
C ALA A 132 31.97 -2.06 1.97
N LEU A 133 32.28 -2.23 3.26
CA LEU A 133 31.57 -3.14 4.14
C LEU A 133 30.12 -2.69 4.38
N THR A 134 29.88 -1.40 4.61
CA THR A 134 28.52 -0.87 4.76
C THR A 134 27.70 -1.02 3.48
N THR A 135 28.29 -0.82 2.28
CA THR A 135 27.59 -1.08 1.01
C THR A 135 27.30 -2.55 0.80
N LEU A 136 28.22 -3.46 1.15
CA LEU A 136 27.99 -4.90 1.00
C LEU A 136 26.81 -5.34 1.88
N LEU A 137 26.79 -4.92 3.14
CA LEU A 137 25.71 -5.25 4.06
C LEU A 137 24.38 -4.60 3.65
N ALA A 138 24.40 -3.34 3.23
CA ALA A 138 23.22 -2.64 2.69
C ALA A 138 22.65 -3.32 1.44
N SER A 139 23.50 -3.75 0.50
CA SER A 139 23.10 -4.50 -0.69
C SER A 139 22.54 -5.87 -0.35
N VAL A 140 23.10 -6.58 0.65
CA VAL A 140 22.53 -7.85 1.13
C VAL A 140 21.12 -7.63 1.69
N PHE A 141 20.90 -6.64 2.56
CA PHE A 141 19.57 -6.33 3.07
C PHE A 141 18.60 -5.91 1.96
N LEU A 142 19.01 -5.04 1.03
CA LEU A 142 18.17 -4.58 -0.07
C LEU A 142 17.79 -5.73 -1.02
N VAL A 143 18.73 -6.61 -1.38
CA VAL A 143 18.46 -7.79 -2.21
C VAL A 143 17.59 -8.80 -1.47
N SER A 144 17.75 -8.98 -0.15
CA SER A 144 16.86 -9.82 0.65
C SER A 144 15.43 -9.29 0.70
N ILE A 145 15.25 -7.98 0.89
CA ILE A 145 13.94 -7.30 0.87
C ILE A 145 13.28 -7.43 -0.52
N LEU A 146 14.01 -7.12 -1.59
CA LEU A 146 13.49 -7.21 -2.96
C LEU A 146 13.18 -8.66 -3.37
N ARG A 147 14.03 -9.62 -3.00
CA ARG A 147 13.77 -11.06 -3.24
C ARG A 147 12.56 -11.55 -2.45
N SER A 148 12.39 -11.10 -1.21
CA SER A 148 11.22 -11.43 -0.39
C SER A 148 9.94 -10.84 -1.00
N PHE A 149 9.97 -9.57 -1.41
CA PHE A 149 8.87 -8.91 -2.12
C PHE A 149 8.45 -9.67 -3.40
N SER A 150 9.40 -10.04 -4.26
CA SER A 150 9.11 -10.80 -5.49
C SER A 150 8.76 -12.27 -5.26
N ALA A 151 9.05 -12.84 -4.09
CA ALA A 151 8.69 -14.21 -3.70
C ALA A 151 7.50 -14.27 -2.72
N ARG A 152 6.84 -13.14 -2.47
CA ARG A 152 5.75 -13.00 -1.50
C ARG A 152 4.56 -13.87 -1.91
N GLN A 153 4.07 -14.70 -0.99
CA GLN A 153 2.91 -15.55 -1.22
C GLN A 153 1.62 -14.74 -1.03
N THR A 154 1.15 -14.10 -2.09
CA THR A 154 -0.03 -13.21 -2.07
C THR A 154 -1.35 -13.93 -2.34
N GLY A 155 -1.33 -15.26 -2.51
CA GLY A 155 -2.48 -16.07 -2.92
C GLY A 155 -2.48 -16.36 -4.43
N GLY A 156 -3.15 -17.45 -4.81
CA GLY A 156 -3.28 -17.84 -6.21
C GLY A 156 -4.14 -16.85 -7.01
N ASP A 157 -4.02 -16.90 -8.34
CA ASP A 157 -4.97 -16.22 -9.21
C ASP A 157 -6.21 -17.10 -9.39
N GLY A 158 -7.34 -16.62 -8.88
CA GLY A 158 -8.63 -17.31 -8.93
C GLY A 158 -9.68 -16.61 -9.79
N CYS A 159 -9.34 -15.49 -10.44
CA CYS A 159 -10.34 -14.63 -11.04
C CYS A 159 -10.86 -15.16 -12.37
N GLY A 160 -12.17 -15.43 -12.43
CA GLY A 160 -12.84 -15.77 -13.68
C GLY A 160 -12.80 -14.58 -14.65
N ILE A 161 -12.46 -14.86 -15.91
CA ILE A 161 -12.51 -13.87 -16.99
C ILE A 161 -13.97 -13.71 -17.43
N PRO A 162 -14.52 -12.48 -17.46
CA PRO A 162 -15.89 -12.22 -17.89
C PRO A 162 -16.02 -12.17 -19.42
N VAL A 163 -17.19 -12.57 -19.93
CA VAL A 163 -17.59 -12.36 -21.33
C VAL A 163 -18.58 -11.20 -21.39
N MET A 164 -18.39 -10.28 -22.33
CA MET A 164 -19.08 -8.98 -22.41
C MET A 164 -19.09 -8.43 -23.84
N SER A 165 -20.13 -7.71 -24.22
CA SER A 165 -20.33 -7.13 -25.57
C SER A 165 -20.51 -5.60 -25.47
N PRO A 166 -19.47 -4.84 -25.08
CA PRO A 166 -19.62 -3.46 -24.65
C PRO A 166 -19.86 -2.46 -25.80
N ALA A 167 -20.97 -1.72 -25.74
CA ALA A 167 -21.15 -0.47 -26.46
C ALA A 167 -21.03 0.73 -25.50
N PHE A 168 -20.37 1.79 -25.96
CA PHE A 168 -20.20 3.04 -25.22
C PHE A 168 -20.81 4.18 -26.05
N LEU A 169 -21.86 4.82 -25.53
CA LEU A 169 -22.58 5.90 -26.20
C LEU A 169 -22.12 7.24 -25.62
N PRO A 170 -21.53 8.16 -26.41
CA PRO A 170 -21.13 9.48 -25.92
C PRO A 170 -22.36 10.33 -25.60
N MET A 171 -22.33 11.06 -24.49
CA MET A 171 -23.37 12.03 -24.13
C MET A 171 -23.07 13.37 -24.82
N GLU A 172 -23.24 13.44 -26.15
CA GLU A 172 -22.88 14.62 -26.96
C GLU A 172 -23.57 15.93 -26.53
N GLY A 173 -24.71 15.83 -25.82
CA GLY A 173 -25.41 16.98 -25.24
C GLY A 173 -24.88 17.46 -23.87
N PHE A 174 -23.81 16.86 -23.33
CA PHE A 174 -23.13 17.34 -22.12
C PHE A 174 -21.85 18.08 -22.51
N ASP A 175 -22.04 19.34 -22.87
CA ASP A 175 -21.09 20.15 -23.62
C ASP A 175 -20.62 21.39 -22.83
N THR A 176 -20.06 22.38 -23.54
CA THR A 176 -19.57 23.63 -22.96
C THR A 176 -20.66 24.55 -22.41
N GLU A 177 -21.95 24.34 -22.72
CA GLU A 177 -23.05 25.05 -22.04
C GLU A 177 -23.24 24.53 -20.61
N HIS A 178 -22.90 23.26 -20.36
CA HIS A 178 -23.08 22.58 -19.08
C HIS A 178 -21.83 22.64 -18.20
N THR A 179 -20.64 22.48 -18.76
CA THR A 179 -19.40 22.50 -17.96
C THR A 179 -18.18 22.98 -18.73
N ARG A 180 -17.36 23.80 -18.06
CA ARG A 180 -16.10 24.34 -18.60
C ARG A 180 -15.08 23.25 -18.96
N PHE A 181 -15.21 22.03 -18.43
CA PHE A 181 -14.30 20.91 -18.72
C PHE A 181 -14.78 19.99 -19.84
N ALA A 182 -15.87 20.29 -20.55
CA ALA A 182 -16.44 19.42 -21.59
C ALA A 182 -15.50 19.16 -22.79
N SER A 183 -14.45 19.98 -22.98
CA SER A 183 -13.39 19.76 -23.98
C SER A 183 -12.16 19.03 -23.42
N LYS A 184 -12.16 18.66 -22.12
CA LYS A 184 -11.11 17.89 -21.45
C LYS A 184 -11.58 16.48 -21.03
N TYR A 185 -12.80 16.38 -20.50
CA TYR A 185 -13.40 15.15 -19.97
C TYR A 185 -14.70 14.82 -20.71
N ASN A 186 -14.99 13.53 -20.88
CA ASN A 186 -16.18 13.05 -21.58
C ASN A 186 -17.09 12.23 -20.66
N LEU A 187 -18.40 12.23 -20.95
CA LEU A 187 -19.39 11.38 -20.29
C LEU A 187 -19.93 10.35 -21.29
N TYR A 188 -19.95 9.07 -20.88
CA TYR A 188 -20.50 7.97 -21.67
C TYR A 188 -21.60 7.22 -20.91
N LEU A 189 -22.52 6.62 -21.67
CA LEU A 189 -23.48 5.63 -21.19
C LEU A 189 -23.10 4.24 -21.72
N TYR A 190 -23.14 3.24 -20.87
CA TYR A 190 -22.95 1.84 -21.23
C TYR A 190 -24.22 1.21 -21.79
N ARG A 191 -24.07 0.38 -22.83
CA ARG A 191 -25.09 -0.58 -23.26
C ARG A 191 -24.43 -1.91 -23.61
N GLU A 192 -25.04 -3.01 -23.20
CA GLU A 192 -24.62 -4.36 -23.57
C GLU A 192 -25.25 -4.73 -24.91
N ALA A 193 -24.44 -4.84 -25.96
CA ALA A 193 -24.91 -5.05 -27.33
C ALA A 193 -25.60 -6.41 -27.48
N GLY A 194 -26.83 -6.39 -28.01
CA GLY A 194 -27.70 -7.56 -28.13
C GLY A 194 -28.55 -7.88 -26.89
N VAL A 195 -28.37 -7.13 -25.79
CA VAL A 195 -29.15 -7.27 -24.54
C VAL A 195 -29.97 -6.00 -24.28
N ASP A 196 -29.30 -4.84 -24.26
CA ASP A 196 -29.97 -3.55 -24.06
C ASP A 196 -30.49 -2.98 -25.38
N ALA A 197 -31.68 -2.39 -25.34
CA ALA A 197 -32.31 -1.76 -26.51
C ALA A 197 -32.00 -0.26 -26.58
N TYR A 198 -31.12 0.14 -27.51
CA TYR A 198 -30.73 1.53 -27.74
C TYR A 198 -30.71 1.85 -29.25
N ASN A 199 -31.08 3.08 -29.60
CA ASN A 199 -31.00 3.66 -30.96
C ASN A 199 -30.32 5.04 -30.87
N HIS A 200 -29.94 5.63 -32.02
CA HIS A 200 -29.34 6.98 -32.04
C HIS A 200 -30.21 8.05 -31.35
N ASP A 201 -31.53 8.03 -31.56
CA ASP A 201 -32.45 9.00 -30.95
C ASP A 201 -32.95 8.59 -29.55
N ASN A 202 -32.58 7.40 -29.05
CA ASN A 202 -33.12 6.86 -27.81
C ASN A 202 -32.07 6.01 -27.06
N PHE A 203 -31.51 6.62 -26.01
CA PHE A 203 -30.51 6.02 -25.12
C PHE A 203 -31.02 4.84 -24.27
N GLY A 204 -32.33 4.55 -24.28
CA GLY A 204 -32.93 3.41 -23.60
C GLY A 204 -33.06 3.54 -22.07
N LEU A 205 -32.96 4.76 -21.52
CA LEU A 205 -32.98 5.01 -20.08
C LEU A 205 -34.28 4.51 -19.44
N ASN A 206 -34.15 3.64 -18.44
CA ASN A 206 -35.28 3.01 -17.77
C ASN A 206 -35.00 2.57 -16.32
N GLY A 207 -33.75 2.66 -15.86
CA GLY A 207 -33.30 2.11 -14.58
C GLY A 207 -33.05 3.15 -13.50
N ALA A 208 -32.39 2.69 -12.44
CA ALA A 208 -31.70 3.55 -11.48
C ALA A 208 -30.32 3.94 -12.05
N PRO A 209 -29.91 5.22 -12.01
CA PRO A 209 -28.63 5.64 -12.54
C PRO A 209 -27.46 5.23 -11.62
N VAL A 210 -26.38 4.76 -12.25
CA VAL A 210 -25.11 4.40 -11.61
C VAL A 210 -23.98 5.12 -12.33
N LEU A 211 -23.09 5.81 -11.60
CA LEU A 211 -21.97 6.57 -12.17
C LEU A 211 -20.63 5.94 -11.77
N PHE A 212 -19.82 5.58 -12.76
CA PHE A 212 -18.47 5.08 -12.53
C PHE A 212 -17.38 6.14 -12.70
N LEU A 213 -16.47 6.20 -11.71
CA LEU A 213 -15.28 7.05 -11.70
C LEU A 213 -14.00 6.19 -11.77
N PRO A 214 -13.19 6.31 -12.83
CA PRO A 214 -11.98 5.49 -13.01
C PRO A 214 -10.82 5.92 -12.10
N GLY A 215 -9.79 5.07 -12.06
CA GLY A 215 -8.57 5.31 -11.27
C GLY A 215 -7.59 6.33 -11.87
N ASN A 216 -6.47 6.56 -11.18
CA ASN A 216 -5.35 7.36 -11.68
C ASN A 216 -4.80 6.75 -12.97
N ALA A 217 -4.75 7.52 -14.06
CA ALA A 217 -4.44 7.01 -15.40
C ALA A 217 -5.32 5.80 -15.80
N GLY A 218 -6.56 5.77 -15.32
CA GLY A 218 -7.56 4.76 -15.64
C GLY A 218 -8.54 5.26 -16.70
N SER A 219 -8.89 4.38 -17.63
CA SER A 219 -9.96 4.61 -18.60
C SER A 219 -11.33 4.26 -18.01
N TYR A 220 -12.36 5.03 -18.39
CA TYR A 220 -13.79 4.74 -18.16
C TYR A 220 -14.20 3.28 -18.47
N ARG A 221 -13.47 2.63 -19.37
CA ARG A 221 -13.66 1.23 -19.79
C ARG A 221 -13.43 0.21 -18.68
N GLN A 222 -12.87 0.59 -17.52
CA GLN A 222 -12.62 -0.31 -16.38
C GLN A 222 -13.90 -0.98 -15.84
N VAL A 223 -15.06 -0.31 -15.88
CA VAL A 223 -16.34 -0.81 -15.33
C VAL A 223 -17.13 -1.73 -16.26
N ARG A 224 -16.71 -1.88 -17.53
CA ARG A 224 -17.45 -2.65 -18.56
C ARG A 224 -17.91 -4.03 -18.09
N SER A 225 -17.12 -4.71 -17.26
CA SER A 225 -17.44 -6.04 -16.74
C SER A 225 -18.55 -6.03 -15.69
N LEU A 226 -18.62 -4.98 -14.85
CA LEU A 226 -19.73 -4.76 -13.91
C LEU A 226 -21.00 -4.39 -14.65
N ALA A 227 -20.91 -3.46 -15.60
CA ALA A 227 -22.05 -3.01 -16.40
C ALA A 227 -22.64 -4.14 -17.26
N ALA A 228 -21.80 -4.97 -17.90
CA ALA A 228 -22.23 -6.16 -18.63
C ALA A 228 -22.96 -7.19 -17.75
N GLU A 229 -22.55 -7.36 -16.48
CA GLU A 229 -23.28 -8.23 -15.54
C GLU A 229 -24.62 -7.61 -15.15
N ALA A 230 -24.71 -6.29 -15.00
CA ALA A 230 -25.96 -5.60 -14.67
C ALA A 230 -27.02 -5.76 -15.76
N SER A 231 -26.69 -5.45 -17.02
CA SER A 231 -27.62 -5.61 -18.15
C SER A 231 -28.09 -7.06 -18.30
N ARG A 232 -27.16 -8.02 -18.27
CA ARG A 232 -27.47 -9.46 -18.41
C ARG A 232 -28.25 -10.01 -17.23
N HIS A 233 -27.83 -9.75 -16.00
CA HIS A 233 -28.55 -10.23 -14.81
C HIS A 233 -29.96 -9.64 -14.73
N TYR A 234 -30.16 -8.39 -15.18
CA TYR A 234 -31.51 -7.83 -15.33
C TYR A 234 -32.33 -8.58 -16.38
N ALA A 235 -31.79 -8.76 -17.59
CA ALA A 235 -32.49 -9.39 -18.71
C ALA A 235 -32.81 -10.88 -18.47
N ASP A 236 -31.85 -11.64 -17.93
CA ASP A 236 -31.94 -13.08 -17.75
C ASP A 236 -32.70 -13.47 -16.47
N VAL A 237 -32.52 -12.71 -15.38
CA VAL A 237 -33.04 -13.08 -14.05
C VAL A 237 -34.11 -12.11 -13.55
N VAL A 238 -33.77 -10.84 -13.30
CA VAL A 238 -34.68 -9.90 -12.59
C VAL A 238 -35.97 -9.65 -13.37
N ARG A 239 -35.89 -9.54 -14.70
CA ARG A 239 -37.06 -9.33 -15.57
C ARG A 239 -38.09 -10.47 -15.53
N HIS A 240 -37.69 -11.67 -15.13
CA HIS A 240 -38.56 -12.83 -15.01
C HIS A 240 -39.09 -13.03 -13.57
N ASP A 241 -38.66 -12.21 -12.62
CA ASP A 241 -39.00 -12.25 -11.20
C ASP A 241 -40.04 -11.17 -10.87
N GLN A 242 -41.32 -11.48 -11.07
CA GLN A 242 -42.42 -10.52 -10.89
C GLN A 242 -42.54 -10.02 -9.43
N GLU A 243 -42.11 -10.82 -8.44
CA GLU A 243 -42.09 -10.39 -7.04
C GLU A 243 -41.06 -9.26 -6.84
N ARG A 244 -39.84 -9.42 -7.35
CA ARG A 244 -38.82 -8.36 -7.33
C ARG A 244 -39.26 -7.09 -8.04
N LEU A 245 -39.92 -7.21 -9.21
CA LEU A 245 -40.45 -6.05 -9.94
C LEU A 245 -41.51 -5.31 -9.11
N ASN A 246 -42.45 -6.03 -8.50
CA ASN A 246 -43.46 -5.45 -7.59
C ASN A 246 -42.82 -4.79 -6.35
N LEU A 247 -41.71 -5.34 -5.86
CA LEU A 247 -40.88 -4.78 -4.78
C LEU A 247 -40.02 -3.57 -5.22
N GLY A 248 -40.10 -3.13 -6.48
CA GLY A 248 -39.42 -1.93 -6.98
C GLY A 248 -38.00 -2.16 -7.52
N THR A 249 -37.60 -3.41 -7.75
CA THR A 249 -36.33 -3.72 -8.39
C THR A 249 -36.39 -3.31 -9.86
N GLY A 250 -35.59 -2.32 -10.26
CA GLY A 250 -35.46 -1.91 -11.66
C GLY A 250 -34.13 -2.32 -12.28
N SER A 251 -33.93 -1.96 -13.55
CA SER A 251 -32.65 -2.02 -14.24
C SER A 251 -31.63 -1.01 -13.67
N LEU A 252 -30.38 -1.11 -14.09
CA LEU A 252 -29.29 -0.19 -13.74
C LEU A 252 -28.74 0.48 -15.01
N ASP A 253 -28.81 1.80 -15.08
CA ASP A 253 -28.23 2.59 -16.18
C ASP A 253 -26.80 3.02 -15.80
N PHE A 254 -25.81 2.35 -16.38
CA PHE A 254 -24.38 2.61 -16.08
C PHE A 254 -23.81 3.74 -16.93
N PHE A 255 -23.68 4.91 -16.32
CA PHE A 255 -22.86 6.02 -16.83
C PHE A 255 -21.41 5.86 -16.38
N MET A 256 -20.46 6.36 -17.18
CA MET A 256 -19.05 6.43 -16.81
C MET A 256 -18.39 7.70 -17.32
N ILE A 257 -17.50 8.28 -16.51
CA ILE A 257 -16.73 9.45 -16.88
C ILE A 257 -15.34 9.05 -17.38
N ASP A 258 -14.95 9.67 -18.49
CA ASP A 258 -13.61 9.62 -19.03
C ASP A 258 -12.81 10.85 -18.58
N PHE A 259 -11.91 10.65 -17.62
CA PHE A 259 -10.95 11.67 -17.21
C PHE A 259 -9.74 11.78 -18.15
N ASN A 260 -9.77 11.15 -19.33
CA ASN A 260 -8.68 11.16 -20.33
C ASN A 260 -7.33 10.72 -19.73
N GLU A 261 -7.40 9.66 -18.91
CA GLU A 261 -6.28 9.04 -18.19
C GLU A 261 -5.45 10.03 -17.34
N ASP A 262 -6.09 11.05 -16.76
CA ASP A 262 -5.43 12.03 -15.89
C ASP A 262 -4.76 11.41 -14.65
N MET A 263 -3.59 11.94 -14.30
CA MET A 263 -2.72 11.44 -13.24
C MET A 263 -3.05 12.04 -11.85
N ALA A 264 -4.30 11.84 -11.41
CA ALA A 264 -4.87 12.41 -10.18
C ALA A 264 -4.17 12.00 -8.87
N ALA A 265 -3.31 10.96 -8.85
CA ALA A 265 -2.54 10.57 -7.67
C ALA A 265 -1.31 11.49 -7.40
N PHE A 266 -0.93 12.34 -8.35
CA PHE A 266 0.29 13.16 -8.27
C PHE A 266 0.05 14.67 -8.29
N HIS A 267 -1.20 15.14 -8.45
CA HIS A 267 -1.54 16.56 -8.58
C HIS A 267 -2.90 16.87 -7.92
N GLY A 268 -2.90 17.71 -6.88
CA GLY A 268 -4.05 17.96 -6.02
C GLY A 268 -5.20 18.70 -6.70
N GLN A 269 -4.91 19.66 -7.58
CA GLN A 269 -5.94 20.41 -8.30
C GLN A 269 -6.71 19.53 -9.30
N THR A 270 -6.08 18.50 -9.89
CA THR A 270 -6.78 17.54 -10.76
C THR A 270 -7.93 16.84 -10.02
N LEU A 271 -7.77 16.51 -8.73
CA LEU A 271 -8.85 15.90 -7.93
C LEU A 271 -10.03 16.84 -7.71
N LEU A 272 -9.80 18.16 -7.66
CA LEU A 272 -10.84 19.18 -7.54
C LEU A 272 -11.53 19.42 -8.89
N ASP A 273 -10.77 19.54 -9.98
CA ASP A 273 -11.29 19.68 -11.35
C ASP A 273 -12.17 18.47 -11.74
N GLN A 274 -11.72 17.26 -11.40
CA GLN A 274 -12.49 16.02 -11.61
C GLN A 274 -13.78 16.02 -10.77
N ALA A 275 -13.73 16.45 -9.52
CA ALA A 275 -14.91 16.49 -8.64
C ALA A 275 -15.94 17.55 -9.07
N GLU A 276 -15.49 18.71 -9.56
CA GLU A 276 -16.36 19.75 -10.12
C GLU A 276 -17.12 19.22 -11.34
N TYR A 277 -16.40 18.60 -12.30
CA TYR A 277 -17.00 17.99 -13.50
C TYR A 277 -17.99 16.86 -13.15
N VAL A 278 -17.67 16.04 -12.14
CA VAL A 278 -18.57 14.96 -11.70
C VAL A 278 -19.89 15.51 -11.15
N ASN A 279 -19.88 16.61 -10.41
CA ASN A 279 -21.12 17.21 -9.91
C ASN A 279 -22.00 17.76 -11.05
N GLU A 280 -21.42 18.43 -12.05
CA GLU A 280 -22.18 18.85 -13.25
C GLU A 280 -22.69 17.64 -14.05
N ALA A 281 -21.90 16.56 -14.15
CA ALA A 281 -22.32 15.33 -14.80
C ALA A 281 -23.48 14.64 -14.06
N ILE A 282 -23.50 14.67 -12.73
CA ILE A 282 -24.61 14.17 -11.92
C ILE A 282 -25.88 15.00 -12.17
N ALA A 283 -25.76 16.34 -12.17
CA ALA A 283 -26.88 17.24 -12.48
C ALA A 283 -27.45 16.97 -13.88
N TYR A 284 -26.58 16.78 -14.89
CA TYR A 284 -26.98 16.41 -16.24
C TYR A 284 -27.64 15.02 -16.31
N ILE A 285 -27.06 13.99 -15.68
CA ILE A 285 -27.63 12.64 -15.67
C ILE A 285 -29.03 12.63 -15.07
N LEU A 286 -29.26 13.35 -13.96
CA LEU A 286 -30.58 13.43 -13.35
C LEU A 286 -31.58 14.18 -14.25
N SER A 287 -31.15 15.23 -14.97
CA SER A 287 -32.02 15.95 -15.91
C SER A 287 -32.45 15.10 -17.11
N LEU A 288 -31.63 14.14 -17.58
CA LEU A 288 -31.98 13.23 -18.68
C LEU A 288 -33.25 12.41 -18.44
N TYR A 289 -33.55 12.06 -17.18
CA TYR A 289 -34.76 11.28 -16.84
C TYR A 289 -36.03 12.13 -16.87
N HIS A 290 -35.93 13.42 -16.56
CA HIS A 290 -37.04 14.36 -16.54
C HIS A 290 -37.52 14.77 -17.95
N ASP A 291 -36.80 14.41 -19.03
CA ASP A 291 -37.25 14.57 -20.42
C ASP A 291 -38.03 13.31 -20.89
N PRO A 292 -39.37 13.35 -21.03
CA PRO A 292 -40.18 12.18 -21.39
C PRO A 292 -39.85 11.60 -22.77
N ARG A 293 -39.09 12.30 -23.61
CA ARG A 293 -38.61 11.81 -24.91
C ARG A 293 -37.43 10.85 -24.73
N ARG A 294 -36.60 11.08 -23.71
CA ARG A 294 -35.40 10.28 -23.38
C ARG A 294 -35.71 9.14 -22.42
N SER A 295 -36.69 9.34 -21.53
CA SER A 295 -37.16 8.34 -20.56
C SER A 295 -38.43 7.59 -20.98
N PHE A 296 -38.84 7.64 -22.27
CA PHE A 296 -40.12 7.10 -22.80
C PHE A 296 -40.46 5.63 -22.45
N ARG A 297 -39.48 4.81 -22.04
CA ARG A 297 -39.70 3.41 -21.59
C ARG A 297 -39.86 3.25 -20.07
N ARG A 298 -39.71 4.32 -19.29
CA ARG A 298 -40.02 4.38 -17.86
C ARG A 298 -41.54 4.43 -17.69
N ASP A 299 -42.06 3.73 -16.68
CA ASP A 299 -43.48 3.84 -16.31
C ASP A 299 -43.77 5.26 -15.79
N PRO A 300 -44.71 6.03 -16.39
CA PRO A 300 -45.03 7.40 -15.97
C PRO A 300 -45.66 7.49 -14.57
N ASN A 301 -45.97 6.36 -13.92
CA ASN A 301 -46.39 6.30 -12.52
C ASN A 301 -45.21 6.25 -11.53
N LEU A 302 -43.97 6.07 -12.00
CA LEU A 302 -42.76 6.05 -11.16
C LEU A 302 -42.18 7.47 -11.01
N PRO A 303 -41.68 7.86 -9.82
CA PRO A 303 -41.02 9.14 -9.64
C PRO A 303 -39.67 9.20 -10.38
N ASP A 304 -39.28 10.39 -10.82
CA ASP A 304 -37.96 10.62 -11.43
C ASP A 304 -36.81 10.44 -10.43
N PRO A 305 -35.61 10.05 -10.91
CA PRO A 305 -34.42 9.99 -10.08
C PRO A 305 -34.02 11.36 -9.52
N SER A 306 -33.93 11.46 -8.20
CA SER A 306 -33.37 12.59 -7.47
C SER A 306 -31.94 12.33 -6.97
N SER A 307 -31.40 11.13 -7.18
CA SER A 307 -30.06 10.77 -6.70
C SER A 307 -29.46 9.54 -7.39
N ILE A 308 -28.12 9.47 -7.40
CA ILE A 308 -27.31 8.47 -8.10
C ILE A 308 -26.52 7.56 -7.13
N ILE A 309 -26.11 6.39 -7.62
CA ILE A 309 -25.13 5.50 -6.96
C ILE A 309 -23.76 5.74 -7.62
N ILE A 310 -22.69 5.95 -6.84
CA ILE A 310 -21.33 6.11 -7.37
C ILE A 310 -20.50 4.84 -7.14
N LEU A 311 -19.79 4.40 -8.18
CA LEU A 311 -18.77 3.35 -8.12
C LEU A 311 -17.39 3.95 -8.42
N GLY A 312 -16.47 3.96 -7.45
CA GLY A 312 -15.14 4.56 -7.60
C GLY A 312 -14.00 3.54 -7.56
N HIS A 313 -13.18 3.46 -8.60
CA HIS A 313 -11.94 2.66 -8.58
C HIS A 313 -10.74 3.52 -8.18
N SER A 314 -9.88 3.03 -7.28
CA SER A 314 -8.61 3.69 -6.93
C SER A 314 -8.83 5.17 -6.55
N MET A 315 -8.09 6.11 -7.16
CA MET A 315 -8.29 7.56 -6.96
C MET A 315 -9.71 8.06 -7.32
N GLY A 316 -10.46 7.39 -8.21
CA GLY A 316 -11.87 7.72 -8.47
C GLY A 316 -12.77 7.56 -7.24
N GLY A 317 -12.41 6.67 -6.31
CA GLY A 317 -13.05 6.57 -5.00
C GLY A 317 -12.75 7.75 -4.05
N ILE A 318 -11.67 8.50 -4.32
CA ILE A 318 -11.35 9.76 -3.62
C ILE A 318 -12.13 10.90 -4.25
N VAL A 319 -12.17 10.99 -5.60
CA VAL A 319 -13.03 11.95 -6.32
C VAL A 319 -14.49 11.84 -5.88
N ALA A 320 -15.01 10.61 -5.72
CA ALA A 320 -16.34 10.32 -5.18
C ALA A 320 -16.62 10.87 -3.77
N ARG A 321 -15.58 11.20 -2.99
CA ARG A 321 -15.69 11.85 -1.68
C ARG A 321 -15.45 13.34 -1.75
N THR A 322 -14.59 13.80 -2.67
CA THR A 322 -14.34 15.21 -2.97
C THR A 322 -15.60 15.91 -3.49
N THR A 323 -16.38 15.26 -4.36
CA THR A 323 -17.65 15.79 -4.92
C THR A 323 -18.56 16.37 -3.84
N LEU A 324 -18.74 15.66 -2.72
CA LEU A 324 -19.60 16.07 -1.61
C LEU A 324 -19.08 17.29 -0.83
N THR A 325 -17.83 17.70 -1.07
CA THR A 325 -17.19 18.88 -0.47
C THR A 325 -17.17 20.11 -1.39
N MET A 326 -17.52 19.94 -2.68
CA MET A 326 -17.49 21.02 -3.67
C MET A 326 -18.75 21.89 -3.59
N ALA A 327 -18.60 23.19 -3.86
CA ALA A 327 -19.70 24.16 -3.76
C ALA A 327 -20.83 23.96 -4.79
N ASN A 328 -20.59 23.21 -5.87
CA ASN A 328 -21.60 22.83 -6.87
C ASN A 328 -22.33 21.51 -6.54
N TYR A 329 -22.09 20.91 -5.36
CA TYR A 329 -22.77 19.68 -4.96
C TYR A 329 -24.26 19.91 -4.68
N GLN A 330 -25.12 19.22 -5.42
CA GLN A 330 -26.55 19.18 -5.16
C GLN A 330 -26.84 18.26 -3.96
N ALA A 331 -27.35 18.83 -2.86
CA ALA A 331 -27.60 18.07 -1.63
C ALA A 331 -28.53 16.87 -1.85
N ASN A 332 -28.17 15.72 -1.29
CA ASN A 332 -28.81 14.40 -1.48
C ASN A 332 -28.74 13.78 -2.89
N SER A 333 -28.10 14.43 -3.88
CA SER A 333 -27.94 13.86 -5.23
C SER A 333 -27.07 12.60 -5.27
N VAL A 334 -26.27 12.34 -4.24
CA VAL A 334 -25.53 11.09 -4.03
C VAL A 334 -26.00 10.45 -2.74
N ASN A 335 -26.38 9.17 -2.80
CA ASN A 335 -26.86 8.44 -1.62
C ASN A 335 -26.02 7.20 -1.27
N THR A 336 -25.29 6.63 -2.23
CA THR A 336 -24.53 5.39 -2.07
C THR A 336 -23.24 5.48 -2.87
N ILE A 337 -22.12 5.18 -2.22
CA ILE A 337 -20.79 5.16 -2.80
C ILE A 337 -20.17 3.79 -2.47
N ILE A 338 -19.74 3.05 -3.49
CA ILE A 338 -18.95 1.83 -3.33
C ILE A 338 -17.58 2.09 -3.96
N THR A 339 -16.50 1.77 -3.24
CA THR A 339 -15.13 2.03 -3.69
C THR A 339 -14.28 0.77 -3.71
N MET A 340 -13.37 0.68 -4.67
CA MET A 340 -12.54 -0.51 -4.94
C MET A 340 -11.05 -0.10 -4.96
N SER A 341 -10.25 -0.61 -4.02
CA SER A 341 -8.84 -0.24 -3.80
C SER A 341 -8.59 1.28 -3.69
N ALA A 342 -9.55 2.03 -3.12
CA ALA A 342 -9.45 3.48 -2.96
C ALA A 342 -8.71 3.87 -1.65
N PRO A 343 -7.63 4.68 -1.71
CA PRO A 343 -6.75 4.96 -0.57
C PRO A 343 -7.30 6.02 0.41
N HIS A 344 -8.47 5.79 1.01
CA HIS A 344 -9.20 6.80 1.81
C HIS A 344 -8.44 7.44 2.98
N ALA A 345 -7.55 6.70 3.65
CA ALA A 345 -6.91 7.17 4.87
C ALA A 345 -5.76 8.17 4.61
N LYS A 346 -4.93 7.92 3.60
CA LYS A 346 -3.71 8.70 3.29
C LYS A 346 -3.32 8.54 1.81
N PRO A 347 -2.84 9.59 1.12
CA PRO A 347 -2.51 9.48 -0.30
C PRO A 347 -1.39 8.44 -0.57
N PRO A 348 -1.40 7.76 -1.72
CA PRO A 348 -0.39 6.76 -2.07
C PRO A 348 1.06 7.27 -2.05
N VAL A 349 1.27 8.57 -2.31
CA VAL A 349 2.55 9.28 -2.25
C VAL A 349 2.34 10.73 -1.77
N SER A 350 3.38 11.33 -1.19
CA SER A 350 3.37 12.66 -0.55
C SER A 350 4.37 13.64 -1.19
N PHE A 351 4.50 13.60 -2.53
CA PHE A 351 5.48 14.39 -3.29
C PHE A 351 5.01 15.82 -3.62
N GLU A 352 3.73 16.13 -3.43
CA GLU A 352 3.15 17.46 -3.62
C GLU A 352 2.43 17.92 -2.34
N SER A 353 2.37 19.24 -2.11
CA SER A 353 1.56 19.86 -1.05
C SER A 353 0.07 19.65 -1.26
N ASP A 354 -0.40 19.80 -2.50
CA ASP A 354 -1.81 20.07 -2.76
C ASP A 354 -2.63 18.78 -2.66
N VAL A 355 -2.09 17.64 -3.13
CA VAL A 355 -2.65 16.30 -2.81
C VAL A 355 -2.82 16.12 -1.29
N VAL A 356 -1.80 16.42 -0.47
CA VAL A 356 -1.86 16.21 0.99
C VAL A 356 -2.87 17.16 1.64
N HIS A 357 -2.96 18.40 1.17
CA HIS A 357 -3.94 19.38 1.65
C HIS A 357 -5.38 18.99 1.31
N THR A 358 -5.64 18.63 0.04
CA THR A 358 -6.96 18.16 -0.43
C THR A 358 -7.42 16.92 0.34
N TYR A 359 -6.54 15.92 0.55
CA TYR A 359 -6.85 14.76 1.39
C TYR A 359 -7.20 15.14 2.83
N LYS A 360 -6.49 16.10 3.43
CA LYS A 360 -6.82 16.60 4.75
C LYS A 360 -8.21 17.25 4.77
N GLN A 361 -8.51 18.16 3.84
CA GLN A 361 -9.82 18.82 3.76
C GLN A 361 -10.97 17.82 3.62
N ILE A 362 -10.83 16.81 2.75
CA ILE A 362 -11.84 15.76 2.57
C ILE A 362 -11.99 14.92 3.85
N ASN A 363 -10.90 14.51 4.48
CA ASN A 363 -10.97 13.68 5.67
C ASN A 363 -11.49 14.44 6.91
N ASP A 364 -11.16 15.73 7.05
CA ASP A 364 -11.65 16.55 8.15
C ASP A 364 -13.14 16.92 7.97
N TYR A 365 -13.60 17.24 6.76
CA TYR A 365 -15.05 17.42 6.46
C TYR A 365 -15.87 16.17 6.79
N TRP A 366 -15.39 14.98 6.39
CA TRP A 366 -16.09 13.72 6.66
C TRP A 366 -16.15 13.43 8.17
N ARG A 367 -15.09 13.73 8.93
CA ARG A 367 -15.09 13.63 10.41
C ARG A 367 -16.07 14.63 11.05
N GLU A 368 -16.02 15.89 10.62
CA GLU A 368 -16.86 16.96 11.17
C GLU A 368 -18.36 16.69 10.96
N ALA A 369 -18.74 16.16 9.80
CA ALA A 369 -20.10 15.75 9.49
C ALA A 369 -20.63 14.67 10.45
N TYR A 370 -19.80 13.68 10.82
CA TYR A 370 -20.17 12.63 11.77
C TYR A 370 -19.96 13.00 13.25
N SER A 371 -19.25 14.08 13.57
CA SER A 371 -19.19 14.63 14.94
C SER A 371 -20.41 15.48 15.34
N GLN A 372 -21.30 15.81 14.39
CA GLN A 372 -22.51 16.57 14.67
C GLN A 372 -23.47 15.78 15.59
N THR A 373 -23.90 16.41 16.68
CA THR A 373 -24.81 15.82 17.69
C THR A 373 -26.24 15.63 17.19
N TRP A 374 -26.66 16.35 16.15
CA TRP A 374 -28.01 16.28 15.57
C TRP A 374 -27.97 15.81 14.12
N ALA A 375 -28.75 14.78 13.79
CA ALA A 375 -28.79 14.18 12.45
C ALA A 375 -29.14 15.20 11.34
N ASN A 376 -29.98 16.19 11.65
CA ASN A 376 -30.37 17.24 10.69
C ASN A 376 -29.20 18.17 10.29
N ASN A 377 -28.13 18.22 11.09
CA ASN A 377 -26.94 19.03 10.80
C ASN A 377 -25.87 18.25 10.01
N ASN A 378 -26.05 16.95 9.80
CA ASN A 378 -25.09 16.09 9.12
C ASN A 378 -25.42 16.00 7.61
N PRO A 379 -24.64 16.66 6.71
CA PRO A 379 -24.90 16.63 5.26
C PRO A 379 -24.70 15.24 4.63
N LEU A 380 -24.05 14.31 5.35
CA LEU A 380 -23.78 12.93 4.93
C LEU A 380 -24.76 11.90 5.52
N TRP A 381 -25.78 12.32 6.27
CA TRP A 381 -26.73 11.41 6.96
C TRP A 381 -27.40 10.37 6.03
N HIS A 382 -27.66 10.74 4.78
CA HIS A 382 -28.26 9.86 3.77
C HIS A 382 -27.24 9.11 2.90
N VAL A 383 -25.95 9.37 3.08
CA VAL A 383 -24.85 8.78 2.32
C VAL A 383 -24.40 7.45 2.95
N THR A 384 -24.20 6.44 2.12
CA THR A 384 -23.55 5.18 2.48
C THR A 384 -22.20 5.08 1.78
N LEU A 385 -21.12 4.75 2.48
CA LEU A 385 -19.79 4.51 1.88
C LEU A 385 -19.28 3.10 2.22
N ILE A 386 -19.14 2.25 1.20
CA ILE A 386 -18.49 0.94 1.33
C ILE A 386 -17.10 0.99 0.70
N SER A 387 -16.09 0.53 1.42
CA SER A 387 -14.71 0.43 0.93
C SER A 387 -14.30 -1.03 0.78
N ILE A 388 -13.94 -1.44 -0.44
CA ILE A 388 -13.57 -2.82 -0.77
C ILE A 388 -12.08 -2.88 -1.16
N ALA A 389 -11.31 -3.67 -0.42
CA ALA A 389 -9.87 -3.83 -0.57
C ALA A 389 -9.50 -5.15 -1.26
N GLY A 390 -8.55 -5.10 -2.21
CA GLY A 390 -8.01 -6.32 -2.84
C GLY A 390 -7.12 -7.17 -1.92
N GLY A 391 -6.54 -6.58 -0.88
CA GLY A 391 -5.64 -7.27 0.04
C GLY A 391 -4.19 -7.34 -0.47
N SER A 392 -3.47 -8.41 -0.12
CA SER A 392 -2.01 -8.49 -0.27
C SER A 392 -1.50 -8.57 -1.72
N ARG A 393 -2.40 -8.67 -2.70
CA ARG A 393 -2.08 -8.63 -4.14
C ARG A 393 -2.05 -7.21 -4.71
N ASP A 394 -2.61 -6.22 -4.02
CA ASP A 394 -2.50 -4.82 -4.43
C ASP A 394 -1.08 -4.29 -4.15
N THR A 395 -0.30 -4.16 -5.23
CA THR A 395 1.07 -3.61 -5.19
C THR A 395 1.15 -2.16 -5.66
N VAL A 396 0.00 -1.50 -5.89
CA VAL A 396 -0.10 -0.07 -6.24
C VAL A 396 -0.45 0.74 -5.00
N VAL A 397 -1.47 0.30 -4.26
CA VAL A 397 -1.97 0.91 -3.03
C VAL A 397 -1.81 -0.08 -1.87
N PRO A 398 -1.16 0.29 -0.75
CA PRO A 398 -1.20 -0.53 0.46
C PRO A 398 -2.66 -0.69 0.92
N SER A 399 -3.18 -1.92 0.94
CA SER A 399 -4.60 -2.16 1.25
C SER A 399 -5.03 -1.61 2.61
N ASP A 400 -4.10 -1.43 3.57
CA ASP A 400 -4.38 -0.80 4.87
C ASP A 400 -4.94 0.64 4.69
N TYR A 401 -4.45 1.39 3.68
CA TYR A 401 -4.86 2.77 3.40
C TYR A 401 -6.30 2.88 2.87
N THR A 402 -6.95 1.76 2.55
CA THR A 402 -8.36 1.73 2.13
C THR A 402 -9.34 1.75 3.31
N SER A 403 -8.84 1.68 4.55
CA SER A 403 -9.69 1.74 5.74
C SER A 403 -10.41 3.08 5.88
N ILE A 404 -11.71 3.03 6.16
CA ILE A 404 -12.54 4.19 6.53
C ILE A 404 -12.88 4.24 8.03
N SER A 405 -12.32 3.36 8.87
CA SER A 405 -12.68 3.30 10.30
C SER A 405 -12.24 4.52 11.13
N SER A 406 -11.43 5.42 10.55
CA SER A 406 -11.07 6.76 11.10
C SER A 406 -11.90 7.93 10.52
N LEU A 407 -12.92 7.62 9.71
CA LEU A 407 -13.65 8.57 8.86
C LEU A 407 -15.17 8.37 8.85
N VAL A 408 -15.67 7.13 9.00
CA VAL A 408 -17.09 6.79 8.87
C VAL A 408 -17.49 5.77 9.94
N PRO A 409 -18.63 5.95 10.64
CA PRO A 409 -19.14 4.96 11.58
C PRO A 409 -19.82 3.76 10.89
N GLU A 410 -19.84 2.60 11.56
CA GLU A 410 -20.44 1.31 11.12
C GLU A 410 -21.94 1.38 10.72
N THR A 411 -22.60 2.50 11.03
CA THR A 411 -24.00 2.82 10.67
C THR A 411 -24.15 3.48 9.30
N HIS A 412 -23.05 3.94 8.70
CA HIS A 412 -23.01 4.62 7.39
C HIS A 412 -21.98 3.99 6.43
N GLY A 413 -21.00 3.23 6.94
CA GLY A 413 -20.01 2.58 6.10
C GLY A 413 -19.16 1.54 6.84
N PHE A 414 -18.45 0.72 6.08
CA PHE A 414 -17.40 -0.17 6.58
C PHE A 414 -16.37 -0.48 5.48
N THR A 415 -15.18 -0.93 5.89
CA THR A 415 -14.18 -1.52 5.00
C THR A 415 -14.29 -3.04 5.03
N VAL A 416 -14.05 -3.69 3.88
CA VAL A 416 -14.10 -5.16 3.71
C VAL A 416 -13.10 -5.59 2.65
N PHE A 417 -12.64 -6.85 2.71
CA PHE A 417 -11.65 -7.40 1.78
C PHE A 417 -12.32 -8.35 0.79
N THR A 418 -11.85 -8.42 -0.46
CA THR A 418 -12.40 -9.33 -1.48
C THR A 418 -12.29 -10.82 -1.10
N SER A 419 -11.39 -11.17 -0.16
CA SER A 419 -11.29 -12.50 0.44
C SER A 419 -12.34 -12.78 1.53
N THR A 420 -12.98 -11.75 2.09
CA THR A 420 -14.09 -11.87 3.07
C THR A 420 -15.40 -12.23 2.38
N ILE A 421 -15.61 -11.70 1.17
CA ILE A 421 -16.91 -11.76 0.47
C ILE A 421 -17.31 -13.22 0.16
N PRO A 422 -18.51 -13.67 0.58
CA PRO A 422 -19.05 -14.98 0.25
C PRO A 422 -19.06 -15.27 -1.26
N ASP A 423 -18.84 -16.54 -1.63
CA ASP A 423 -18.72 -17.04 -3.01
C ASP A 423 -17.58 -16.40 -3.84
N VAL A 424 -16.75 -15.54 -3.24
CA VAL A 424 -15.59 -14.90 -3.87
C VAL A 424 -14.29 -15.46 -3.29
N TRP A 425 -14.01 -15.24 -2.00
CA TRP A 425 -12.83 -15.75 -1.27
C TRP A 425 -11.45 -15.55 -1.96
N ILE A 426 -11.33 -14.54 -2.83
CA ILE A 426 -10.13 -14.24 -3.64
C ILE A 426 -9.55 -12.90 -3.20
N GLY A 427 -8.25 -12.88 -2.84
CA GLY A 427 -7.49 -11.63 -2.81
C GLY A 427 -7.22 -11.14 -4.24
N MET A 428 -7.35 -9.85 -4.50
CA MET A 428 -7.28 -9.24 -5.83
C MET A 428 -6.14 -8.22 -5.91
N ASP A 429 -5.51 -8.12 -7.08
CA ASP A 429 -4.61 -7.02 -7.40
C ASP A 429 -5.41 -5.78 -7.85
N HIS A 430 -4.69 -4.66 -8.00
CA HIS A 430 -5.27 -3.34 -8.24
C HIS A 430 -6.16 -3.25 -9.50
N LEU A 431 -6.03 -4.17 -10.46
CA LEU A 431 -6.76 -4.17 -11.72
C LEU A 431 -7.81 -5.29 -11.81
N SER A 432 -7.51 -6.49 -11.29
CA SER A 432 -8.48 -7.61 -11.25
C SER A 432 -9.76 -7.28 -10.49
N ILE A 433 -9.68 -6.40 -9.48
CA ILE A 433 -10.84 -5.92 -8.72
C ILE A 433 -11.95 -5.29 -9.59
N THR A 434 -11.67 -4.75 -10.79
CA THR A 434 -12.73 -4.17 -11.65
C THR A 434 -13.38 -5.17 -12.63
N TRP A 435 -12.83 -6.38 -12.80
CA TRP A 435 -13.31 -7.34 -13.80
C TRP A 435 -13.52 -8.78 -13.33
N CYS A 436 -13.01 -9.18 -12.16
CA CYS A 436 -13.10 -10.54 -11.65
C CYS A 436 -14.56 -11.07 -11.58
N ASP A 437 -14.84 -12.18 -12.27
CA ASP A 437 -16.22 -12.65 -12.51
C ASP A 437 -17.02 -12.98 -11.24
N GLN A 438 -16.40 -13.57 -10.23
CA GLN A 438 -17.04 -13.87 -8.95
C GLN A 438 -17.45 -12.58 -8.21
N PHE A 439 -16.56 -11.58 -8.19
CA PHE A 439 -16.75 -10.35 -7.42
C PHE A 439 -17.71 -9.37 -8.10
N ARG A 440 -17.63 -9.21 -9.42
CA ARG A 440 -18.59 -8.35 -10.17
C ARG A 440 -20.03 -8.82 -9.97
N LYS A 441 -20.24 -10.14 -9.83
CA LYS A 441 -21.53 -10.77 -9.53
C LYS A 441 -22.04 -10.45 -8.12
N SER A 442 -21.17 -10.43 -7.11
CA SER A 442 -21.55 -10.02 -5.75
C SER A 442 -21.96 -8.54 -5.70
N ILE A 443 -21.17 -7.64 -6.30
CA ILE A 443 -21.54 -6.21 -6.42
C ILE A 443 -22.91 -6.06 -7.10
N VAL A 444 -23.08 -6.60 -8.31
CA VAL A 444 -24.30 -6.35 -9.09
C VAL A 444 -25.55 -6.91 -8.41
N LYS A 445 -25.50 -8.11 -7.81
CA LYS A 445 -26.63 -8.65 -7.03
C LYS A 445 -26.95 -7.77 -5.82
N SER A 446 -25.94 -7.26 -5.11
CA SER A 446 -26.15 -6.34 -3.98
C SER A 446 -26.80 -5.02 -4.41
N LEU A 447 -26.47 -4.49 -5.60
CA LEU A 447 -27.09 -3.29 -6.16
C LEU A 447 -28.58 -3.51 -6.46
N PHE A 448 -28.95 -4.64 -7.06
CA PHE A 448 -30.37 -4.98 -7.29
C PHE A 448 -31.16 -5.16 -6.00
N GLU A 449 -30.58 -5.67 -4.91
CA GLU A 449 -31.27 -5.74 -3.61
C GLU A 449 -31.40 -4.37 -2.91
N VAL A 450 -30.54 -3.39 -3.27
CA VAL A 450 -30.50 -2.00 -2.74
C VAL A 450 -31.42 -1.03 -3.48
N VAL A 451 -31.68 -1.25 -4.77
CA VAL A 451 -32.52 -0.37 -5.61
C VAL A 451 -34.00 -0.47 -5.23
N ASP A 452 -34.69 0.67 -5.31
CA ASP A 452 -36.15 0.77 -5.29
C ASP A 452 -36.58 1.96 -6.17
N VAL A 453 -36.98 1.69 -7.41
CA VAL A 453 -37.34 2.73 -8.39
C VAL A 453 -38.65 3.46 -8.07
N ARG A 454 -39.46 2.92 -7.14
CA ARG A 454 -40.72 3.53 -6.65
C ARG A 454 -40.44 4.73 -5.73
N ARG A 455 -39.18 4.97 -5.36
CA ARG A 455 -38.72 6.08 -4.52
C ARG A 455 -37.89 7.02 -5.39
N ALA A 456 -38.07 8.34 -5.27
CA ALA A 456 -37.26 9.32 -6.01
C ALA A 456 -35.75 9.13 -5.80
N SER A 457 -35.33 8.67 -4.61
CA SER A 457 -33.92 8.32 -4.32
C SER A 457 -33.38 7.09 -5.06
N GLN A 458 -34.21 6.36 -5.82
CA GLN A 458 -33.94 5.11 -6.55
C GLN A 458 -33.33 3.96 -5.73
N THR A 459 -33.16 4.16 -4.43
CA THR A 459 -32.60 3.20 -3.47
C THR A 459 -33.41 3.19 -2.18
N LYS A 460 -33.27 2.10 -1.44
CA LYS A 460 -33.85 1.88 -0.11
C LYS A 460 -33.26 2.80 0.97
N PRO A 461 -33.90 2.92 2.15
CA PRO A 461 -33.38 3.71 3.27
C PRO A 461 -31.99 3.27 3.74
N ARG A 462 -31.17 4.24 4.19
CA ARG A 462 -29.77 4.08 4.63
C ARG A 462 -29.53 2.87 5.54
N ALA A 463 -30.40 2.61 6.51
CA ALA A 463 -30.28 1.46 7.41
C ALA A 463 -30.47 0.10 6.70
N GLU A 464 -31.48 -0.01 5.83
CA GLU A 464 -31.72 -1.25 5.07
C GLU A 464 -30.58 -1.52 4.09
N ARG A 465 -30.07 -0.49 3.39
CA ARG A 465 -28.88 -0.62 2.53
C ARG A 465 -27.67 -1.15 3.30
N MET A 466 -27.42 -0.65 4.51
CA MET A 466 -26.32 -1.16 5.35
C MET A 466 -26.52 -2.64 5.72
N ARG A 467 -27.75 -3.07 6.04
CA ARG A 467 -28.06 -4.49 6.30
C ARG A 467 -27.79 -5.35 5.05
N ILE A 468 -28.20 -4.87 3.87
CA ILE A 468 -27.97 -5.55 2.59
C ILE A 468 -26.47 -5.64 2.26
N PHE A 469 -25.70 -4.56 2.39
CA PHE A 469 -24.25 -4.59 2.15
C PHE A 469 -23.51 -5.49 3.14
N LYS A 470 -23.91 -5.50 4.42
CA LYS A 470 -23.35 -6.44 5.42
C LYS A 470 -23.62 -7.89 5.00
N LYS A 471 -24.87 -8.22 4.62
CA LYS A 471 -25.29 -9.54 4.11
C LYS A 471 -24.50 -9.99 2.86
N TRP A 472 -24.21 -9.10 1.92
CA TRP A 472 -23.52 -9.45 0.67
C TRP A 472 -22.00 -9.49 0.75
N TYR A 473 -21.37 -8.75 1.67
CA TYR A 473 -19.91 -8.59 1.71
C TYR A 473 -19.22 -9.15 2.96
N LEU A 474 -19.93 -9.31 4.08
CA LEU A 474 -19.40 -9.98 5.29
C LEU A 474 -19.75 -11.47 5.26
N THR A 475 -19.08 -12.29 6.09
CA THR A 475 -19.32 -13.75 6.11
C THR A 475 -20.55 -14.17 6.89
N GLY A 476 -21.16 -13.28 7.69
CA GLY A 476 -22.23 -13.65 8.62
C GLY A 476 -21.72 -14.28 9.93
N LEU A 477 -20.40 -14.22 10.17
CA LEU A 477 -19.71 -14.68 11.38
C LEU A 477 -19.14 -13.51 12.21
N GLU A 478 -19.29 -12.28 11.71
CA GLU A 478 -18.92 -11.04 12.37
C GLU A 478 -19.99 -10.65 13.40
N SER A 479 -19.62 -10.07 14.54
CA SER A 479 -20.56 -9.61 15.59
C SER A 479 -21.47 -8.44 15.16
N VAL A 480 -21.37 -8.01 13.90
CA VAL A 480 -22.12 -6.91 13.29
C VAL A 480 -23.14 -7.45 12.25
N ALA A 481 -23.18 -8.78 12.04
CA ALA A 481 -24.17 -9.45 11.21
C ALA A 481 -25.47 -9.70 12.00
N GLU A 482 -26.59 -9.18 11.48
CA GLU A 482 -27.92 -9.41 12.05
C GLU A 482 -28.43 -10.82 11.70
N ARG A 483 -29.02 -11.54 12.66
CA ARG A 483 -29.74 -12.81 12.44
C ARG A 483 -31.22 -12.54 12.16
N THR A 484 -31.81 -13.23 11.18
CA THR A 484 -33.23 -13.07 10.83
C THR A 484 -34.15 -13.92 11.71
N LEU A 485 -33.65 -15.01 12.33
CA LEU A 485 -34.46 -15.95 13.11
C LEU A 485 -35.31 -15.29 14.21
N ALA A 486 -34.73 -14.35 14.97
CA ALA A 486 -35.44 -13.65 16.05
C ALA A 486 -36.52 -12.68 15.52
N GLN A 487 -36.36 -12.15 14.31
CA GLN A 487 -37.30 -11.20 13.68
C GLN A 487 -38.44 -11.89 12.91
N LYS A 488 -38.43 -13.23 12.82
CA LYS A 488 -39.41 -14.03 12.07
C LYS A 488 -40.54 -14.54 12.97
N GLU A 489 -41.75 -14.46 12.44
CA GLU A 489 -42.89 -15.26 12.90
C GLU A 489 -42.67 -16.76 12.57
N PRO A 490 -43.29 -17.70 13.30
CA PRO A 490 -43.27 -19.10 12.92
C PRO A 490 -43.91 -19.30 11.54
N SER A 491 -43.20 -19.96 10.64
CA SER A 491 -43.66 -20.24 9.28
C SER A 491 -44.39 -21.59 9.16
N THR A 492 -44.07 -22.52 10.07
CA THR A 492 -44.31 -23.95 9.83
C THR A 492 -44.86 -24.60 11.09
N MET A 493 -45.98 -25.33 10.95
CA MET A 493 -46.40 -26.30 11.96
C MET A 493 -45.80 -27.65 11.62
N LEU A 494 -45.17 -28.30 12.60
CA LEU A 494 -44.64 -29.66 12.48
C LEU A 494 -45.42 -30.56 13.45
N THR A 495 -46.12 -31.57 12.94
CA THR A 495 -46.68 -32.64 13.79
C THR A 495 -45.67 -33.78 13.88
N LEU A 496 -45.45 -34.29 15.09
CA LEU A 496 -44.54 -35.41 15.32
C LEU A 496 -45.29 -36.74 15.30
N GLU A 497 -44.65 -37.75 14.71
CA GLU A 497 -45.05 -39.15 14.73
C GLU A 497 -43.88 -39.98 15.29
N ASP A 498 -44.19 -40.96 16.14
CA ASP A 498 -43.19 -41.65 16.96
C ASP A 498 -42.22 -42.55 16.17
N GLU A 499 -42.61 -43.05 14.99
CA GLU A 499 -41.72 -43.89 14.17
C GLU A 499 -40.76 -43.06 13.31
N SER A 500 -41.22 -41.94 12.73
CA SER A 500 -40.43 -41.05 11.87
C SER A 500 -39.52 -40.09 12.63
N THR A 501 -39.81 -39.81 13.91
CA THR A 501 -39.06 -38.90 14.78
C THR A 501 -37.95 -39.60 15.57
N THR A 502 -36.80 -38.93 15.73
CA THR A 502 -35.74 -39.34 16.66
C THR A 502 -35.32 -38.18 17.56
N ILE A 503 -35.35 -38.37 18.88
CA ILE A 503 -34.98 -37.35 19.87
C ILE A 503 -33.60 -37.68 20.42
N LEU A 504 -32.67 -36.73 20.32
CA LEU A 504 -31.30 -36.88 20.83
C LEU A 504 -31.23 -36.47 22.30
N SER A 505 -30.30 -37.07 23.05
CA SER A 505 -30.05 -36.66 24.45
C SER A 505 -29.33 -35.31 24.52
N GLN A 506 -29.48 -34.59 25.63
CA GLN A 506 -28.94 -33.23 25.77
C GLN A 506 -27.40 -33.23 25.67
N GLY A 507 -26.86 -32.44 24.73
CA GLY A 507 -25.42 -32.39 24.43
C GLY A 507 -24.93 -33.50 23.50
N GLN A 508 -25.81 -34.39 23.03
CA GLN A 508 -25.47 -35.38 22.01
C GLN A 508 -25.38 -34.71 20.62
N ARG A 509 -24.28 -35.00 19.93
CA ARG A 509 -24.01 -34.57 18.55
C ARG A 509 -24.83 -35.39 17.55
N LEU A 510 -25.51 -34.72 16.62
CA LEU A 510 -26.07 -35.34 15.41
C LEU A 510 -24.94 -35.55 14.39
N VAL A 511 -24.87 -36.76 13.82
CA VAL A 511 -23.96 -37.11 12.71
C VAL A 511 -24.72 -37.94 11.68
N LEU A 512 -25.02 -37.35 10.54
CA LEU A 512 -25.50 -38.03 9.34
C LEU A 512 -24.34 -38.14 8.34
N ARG A 513 -24.15 -39.31 7.73
CA ARG A 513 -23.09 -39.56 6.72
C ARG A 513 -23.62 -39.73 5.30
N GLU A 514 -24.89 -40.06 5.18
CA GLU A 514 -25.70 -40.14 3.97
C GLU A 514 -27.11 -39.67 4.34
N LEU A 515 -27.89 -39.20 3.36
CA LEU A 515 -29.29 -38.76 3.53
C LEU A 515 -30.24 -39.69 2.76
N GLY A 516 -31.50 -39.76 3.15
CA GLY A 516 -32.55 -40.54 2.50
C GLY A 516 -32.48 -42.05 2.75
N HIS A 517 -32.10 -42.44 3.97
CA HIS A 517 -32.07 -43.85 4.41
C HIS A 517 -33.44 -44.38 4.84
N ARG A 518 -34.44 -43.50 5.06
CA ARG A 518 -35.83 -43.84 5.38
C ARG A 518 -36.73 -43.56 4.17
N GLN A 519 -37.89 -44.21 4.11
CA GLN A 519 -38.94 -43.86 3.16
C GLN A 519 -39.81 -42.75 3.79
N GLY A 520 -39.76 -41.54 3.24
CA GLY A 520 -40.36 -40.35 3.83
C GLY A 520 -39.39 -39.56 4.73
N PRO A 521 -39.81 -38.39 5.22
CA PRO A 521 -38.91 -37.44 5.88
C PRO A 521 -38.44 -37.95 7.25
N GLY A 522 -37.12 -37.96 7.46
CA GLY A 522 -36.51 -38.32 8.74
C GLY A 522 -36.32 -37.10 9.63
N ILE A 523 -36.84 -37.13 10.87
CA ILE A 523 -36.74 -36.00 11.80
C ILE A 523 -35.74 -36.30 12.92
N HIS A 524 -34.79 -35.40 13.13
CA HIS A 524 -33.84 -35.42 14.24
C HIS A 524 -34.05 -34.18 15.12
N LEU A 525 -34.54 -34.38 16.34
CA LEU A 525 -34.77 -33.31 17.33
C LEU A 525 -33.59 -33.23 18.31
N LEU A 526 -32.92 -32.08 18.33
CA LEU A 526 -31.89 -31.75 19.32
C LEU A 526 -32.51 -30.84 20.40
N PRO A 527 -32.57 -31.24 21.68
CA PRO A 527 -33.11 -30.41 22.75
C PRO A 527 -32.15 -29.25 23.07
N ILE A 528 -32.69 -28.03 23.15
CA ILE A 528 -31.95 -26.82 23.50
C ILE A 528 -31.64 -26.84 25.02
N PRO A 529 -30.40 -26.54 25.45
CA PRO A 529 -30.05 -26.48 26.87
C PRO A 529 -30.90 -25.49 27.68
N PRO A 530 -31.26 -25.79 28.94
CA PRO A 530 -32.09 -24.92 29.75
C PRO A 530 -31.38 -23.62 30.13
N GLN A 531 -32.17 -22.57 30.36
CA GLN A 531 -31.72 -21.23 30.71
C GLN A 531 -30.87 -21.24 32.00
N GLY A 532 -29.76 -20.49 31.99
CA GLY A 532 -28.81 -20.40 33.10
C GLY A 532 -27.42 -21.03 32.82
N VAL A 533 -27.29 -21.86 31.79
CA VAL A 533 -25.99 -22.39 31.34
C VAL A 533 -25.33 -21.40 30.38
N SER A 534 -24.68 -20.37 30.94
CA SER A 534 -24.01 -19.30 30.19
C SER A 534 -22.89 -19.83 29.28
N GLY A 535 -22.87 -19.41 28.01
CA GLY A 535 -21.75 -19.67 27.10
C GLY A 535 -21.88 -20.90 26.18
N LYS A 536 -23.07 -21.49 26.03
CA LYS A 536 -23.26 -22.51 24.97
C LYS A 536 -23.57 -21.89 23.60
N LYS A 537 -23.08 -22.54 22.55
CA LYS A 537 -23.30 -22.17 21.14
C LYS A 537 -23.83 -23.38 20.36
N PHE A 538 -24.84 -23.15 19.54
CA PHE A 538 -25.30 -24.13 18.55
C PHE A 538 -24.51 -23.96 17.25
N THR A 539 -24.03 -25.07 16.69
CA THR A 539 -23.35 -25.08 15.40
C THR A 539 -23.82 -26.26 14.55
N LEU A 540 -24.13 -26.01 13.27
CA LEU A 540 -24.46 -27.02 12.27
C LEU A 540 -23.63 -26.78 11.01
N LEU A 541 -23.07 -27.85 10.43
CA LEU A 541 -22.32 -27.84 9.17
C LEU A 541 -22.74 -29.00 8.28
N THR A 542 -22.83 -28.77 6.97
CA THR A 542 -23.24 -29.77 5.98
C THR A 542 -22.70 -29.42 4.58
N ASP A 543 -22.61 -30.39 3.68
CA ASP A 543 -22.37 -30.18 2.24
C ASP A 543 -23.67 -29.99 1.41
N GLN A 544 -24.83 -29.95 2.09
CA GLN A 544 -26.13 -29.69 1.49
C GLN A 544 -26.67 -28.30 1.85
N GLY A 545 -27.04 -27.54 0.83
CA GLY A 545 -27.73 -26.25 0.98
C GLY A 545 -29.10 -26.41 1.61
N LEU A 546 -29.47 -25.44 2.45
CA LEU A 546 -30.65 -25.53 3.31
C LEU A 546 -31.96 -25.25 2.55
N ASP A 547 -33.00 -26.00 2.85
CA ASP A 547 -34.31 -25.85 2.21
C ASP A 547 -35.07 -24.63 2.74
N LYS A 548 -35.32 -23.68 1.84
CA LYS A 548 -36.13 -22.48 2.11
C LYS A 548 -37.62 -22.84 2.14
N THR A 549 -38.42 -22.01 2.80
CA THR A 549 -39.89 -22.21 2.87
C THR A 549 -40.50 -22.26 1.48
N GLY A 550 -41.04 -23.42 1.08
CA GLY A 550 -41.61 -23.68 -0.25
C GLY A 550 -40.65 -24.33 -1.26
N GLY A 551 -39.41 -24.64 -0.86
CA GLY A 551 -38.41 -25.29 -1.72
C GLY A 551 -38.57 -26.81 -1.87
N GLN A 552 -37.66 -27.38 -2.68
CA GLN A 552 -37.49 -28.83 -2.89
C GLN A 552 -36.10 -29.31 -2.41
N GLY A 553 -35.51 -28.61 -1.44
CA GLY A 553 -34.22 -28.98 -0.86
C GLY A 553 -34.28 -30.26 -0.03
N SER A 554 -33.18 -31.02 -0.01
CA SER A 554 -33.08 -32.31 0.68
C SER A 554 -32.91 -32.20 2.20
N LEU A 555 -32.66 -31.00 2.75
CA LEU A 555 -32.38 -30.81 4.17
C LEU A 555 -33.04 -29.53 4.70
N GLY A 556 -33.98 -29.67 5.63
CA GLY A 556 -34.57 -28.55 6.37
C GLY A 556 -33.95 -28.40 7.77
N VAL A 557 -33.76 -27.16 8.23
CA VAL A 557 -33.37 -26.87 9.63
C VAL A 557 -34.35 -25.86 10.21
N LEU A 558 -35.11 -26.28 11.22
CA LEU A 558 -36.14 -25.49 11.88
C LEU A 558 -35.83 -25.33 13.37
N PHE A 559 -36.11 -24.15 13.93
CA PHE A 559 -36.13 -23.93 15.37
C PHE A 559 -37.56 -23.93 15.86
N CYS A 560 -37.85 -24.73 16.89
CA CYS A 560 -39.22 -25.14 17.23
C CYS A 560 -39.54 -25.00 18.72
N SER A 561 -40.78 -24.65 19.04
CA SER A 561 -41.37 -24.63 20.38
C SER A 561 -42.69 -25.40 20.40
N VAL A 562 -43.06 -25.97 21.55
CA VAL A 562 -44.34 -26.70 21.72
C VAL A 562 -45.51 -25.71 21.60
N PHE A 563 -46.44 -25.99 20.68
CA PHE A 563 -47.61 -25.16 20.46
C PHE A 563 -48.77 -25.61 21.37
N PRO A 564 -49.25 -24.77 22.31
CA PRO A 564 -50.29 -25.20 23.26
C PRO A 564 -51.66 -25.35 22.58
N LEU A 565 -52.31 -26.47 22.87
CA LEU A 565 -53.72 -26.71 22.53
C LEU A 565 -54.62 -25.81 23.40
N HIS A 566 -55.07 -24.70 22.83
CA HIS A 566 -56.16 -23.89 23.38
C HIS A 566 -57.33 -23.88 22.39
N ASP A 567 -58.52 -24.26 22.89
CA ASP A 567 -59.72 -24.44 22.09
C ASP A 567 -60.11 -23.17 21.30
N GLY A 568 -60.50 -23.36 20.05
CA GLY A 568 -61.22 -22.36 19.26
C GLY A 568 -60.40 -21.33 18.49
N LYS A 569 -59.06 -21.29 18.60
CA LYS A 569 -58.23 -20.48 17.67
C LYS A 569 -57.74 -21.32 16.49
N SER A 570 -58.08 -20.90 15.28
CA SER A 570 -57.83 -21.65 14.05
C SER A 570 -56.35 -21.73 13.69
N SER A 571 -55.94 -22.89 13.16
CA SER A 571 -54.60 -23.16 12.60
C SER A 571 -54.31 -22.43 11.28
N SER A 572 -55.11 -21.41 10.93
CA SER A 572 -55.11 -20.69 9.65
C SER A 572 -54.08 -19.57 9.55
N ALA A 573 -53.09 -19.53 10.45
CA ALA A 573 -52.08 -18.46 10.53
C ALA A 573 -50.67 -18.90 10.12
N LEU A 574 -50.42 -20.21 9.93
CA LEU A 574 -49.11 -20.75 9.56
C LEU A 574 -49.10 -21.15 8.08
N SER A 575 -48.03 -20.80 7.36
CA SER A 575 -48.00 -20.88 5.88
C SER A 575 -47.81 -22.30 5.34
N MET A 576 -47.23 -23.21 6.14
CA MET A 576 -47.15 -24.64 5.84
C MET A 576 -47.40 -25.48 7.07
N ASN A 577 -48.29 -26.48 6.95
CA ASN A 577 -48.47 -27.53 7.94
C ASN A 577 -47.83 -28.81 7.39
N MET A 578 -46.73 -29.25 7.99
CA MET A 578 -46.13 -30.57 7.73
C MET A 578 -46.77 -31.57 8.68
N ASP A 579 -47.94 -32.07 8.26
CA ASP A 579 -48.63 -33.12 9.00
C ASP A 579 -48.10 -34.50 8.59
N LEU A 580 -47.50 -35.20 9.55
CA LEU A 580 -46.95 -36.54 9.41
C LEU A 580 -47.64 -37.54 10.37
N SER A 581 -48.67 -37.11 11.10
CA SER A 581 -49.28 -37.85 12.21
C SER A 581 -50.11 -39.08 11.81
N GLY A 582 -50.28 -39.34 10.51
CA GLY A 582 -51.25 -40.31 9.98
C GLY A 582 -52.73 -40.00 10.31
N GLY A 583 -53.01 -38.86 10.95
CA GLY A 583 -54.33 -38.52 11.51
C GLY A 583 -54.50 -38.78 13.01
N ASN A 584 -53.45 -39.12 13.76
CA ASN A 584 -53.52 -39.30 15.21
C ASN A 584 -53.79 -37.97 15.95
N ALA A 585 -54.84 -37.94 16.77
CA ALA A 585 -55.27 -36.75 17.49
C ALA A 585 -54.27 -36.27 18.56
N ASP A 586 -53.58 -37.20 19.22
CA ASP A 586 -52.64 -36.94 20.33
C ASP A 586 -51.22 -36.56 19.85
N ALA A 587 -51.01 -36.39 18.55
CA ALA A 587 -49.70 -36.05 17.97
C ALA A 587 -49.18 -34.69 18.46
N THR A 588 -47.96 -34.66 19.00
CA THR A 588 -47.33 -33.44 19.51
C THR A 588 -47.10 -32.44 18.37
N ARG A 589 -47.53 -31.19 18.56
CA ARG A 589 -47.44 -30.12 17.56
C ARG A 589 -46.42 -29.08 17.98
N LEU A 590 -45.47 -28.79 17.10
CA LEU A 590 -44.47 -27.74 17.26
C LEU A 590 -44.75 -26.58 16.29
N ALA A 591 -44.61 -25.36 16.78
CA ALA A 591 -44.54 -24.17 15.94
C ALA A 591 -43.07 -23.83 15.68
N CYS A 592 -42.71 -23.63 14.40
CA CYS A 592 -41.33 -23.62 13.97
C CYS A 592 -40.99 -22.45 13.02
N LYS A 593 -39.79 -21.87 13.20
CA LYS A 593 -39.17 -20.85 12.34
C LYS A 593 -38.08 -21.52 11.46
N ASN A 594 -38.00 -21.17 10.17
CA ASN A 594 -36.96 -21.71 9.26
C ASN A 594 -35.65 -20.89 9.31
N ALA A 595 -34.53 -21.58 9.48
CA ALA A 595 -33.18 -21.03 9.57
C ALA A 595 -32.51 -20.74 8.22
N ALA A 596 -33.05 -21.21 7.09
CA ALA A 596 -32.38 -21.22 5.78
C ALA A 596 -32.05 -19.85 5.14
N ASP A 597 -32.39 -18.72 5.76
CA ASP A 597 -31.93 -17.38 5.33
C ASP A 597 -30.77 -16.82 6.18
N ASP A 598 -30.47 -17.46 7.31
CA ASP A 598 -29.27 -17.20 8.12
C ASP A 598 -28.11 -18.15 7.73
N GLU A 599 -28.25 -18.84 6.60
CA GLU A 599 -27.28 -19.78 6.02
C GLU A 599 -25.96 -19.09 5.67
N ILE A 600 -24.86 -19.57 6.26
CA ILE A 600 -23.51 -19.06 6.03
C ILE A 600 -22.79 -19.98 5.03
N HIS A 601 -22.39 -19.44 3.89
CA HIS A 601 -21.54 -20.16 2.94
C HIS A 601 -20.09 -20.23 3.42
N LEU A 602 -19.55 -21.43 3.56
CA LEU A 602 -18.13 -21.69 3.80
C LEU A 602 -17.51 -22.42 2.59
N PRO A 603 -16.25 -22.14 2.21
CA PRO A 603 -15.62 -22.79 1.08
C PRO A 603 -15.37 -24.29 1.35
N ALA A 604 -15.72 -25.15 0.39
CA ALA A 604 -15.73 -26.59 0.56
C ALA A 604 -14.32 -27.17 0.76
N SER A 605 -14.05 -27.64 1.99
CA SER A 605 -12.78 -28.20 2.39
C SER A 605 -12.80 -29.73 2.36
N THR A 606 -12.35 -30.29 1.24
CA THR A 606 -12.23 -31.74 1.01
C THR A 606 -10.77 -32.16 0.91
N HIS A 607 -10.49 -33.46 0.90
CA HIS A 607 -9.12 -33.97 0.68
C HIS A 607 -8.51 -33.57 -0.68
N THR A 608 -9.34 -33.23 -1.67
CA THR A 608 -8.93 -32.82 -3.03
C THR A 608 -8.94 -31.31 -3.25
N SER A 609 -9.62 -30.52 -2.41
CA SER A 609 -9.66 -29.05 -2.50
C SER A 609 -8.25 -28.45 -2.38
N ARG A 610 -7.96 -27.40 -3.15
CA ARG A 610 -6.68 -26.69 -3.19
C ARG A 610 -6.81 -25.20 -2.84
N HIS A 611 -7.91 -24.56 -3.24
CA HIS A 611 -8.19 -23.15 -3.00
C HIS A 611 -9.61 -22.98 -2.47
N PRO A 612 -9.91 -21.93 -1.67
CA PRO A 612 -11.27 -21.69 -1.20
C PRO A 612 -12.24 -21.36 -2.35
N TYR A 613 -11.73 -20.84 -3.47
CA TYR A 613 -12.50 -20.45 -4.66
C TYR A 613 -12.59 -21.54 -5.75
N ASP A 614 -12.20 -22.80 -5.45
CA ASP A 614 -12.40 -23.92 -6.38
C ASP A 614 -13.91 -24.11 -6.66
N ARG A 615 -14.31 -24.28 -7.94
CA ARG A 615 -15.71 -24.31 -8.39
C ARG A 615 -16.48 -25.57 -7.93
N THR A 616 -16.78 -25.60 -6.63
CA THR A 616 -17.53 -26.65 -5.92
C THR A 616 -18.68 -26.01 -5.15
N ARG A 617 -19.72 -26.78 -4.80
CA ARG A 617 -20.79 -26.27 -3.92
C ARG A 617 -20.17 -25.94 -2.55
N PRO A 618 -20.40 -24.74 -1.98
CA PRO A 618 -19.92 -24.43 -0.64
C PRO A 618 -20.57 -25.33 0.41
N PHE A 619 -19.95 -25.42 1.58
CA PHE A 619 -20.57 -25.98 2.77
C PHE A 619 -21.53 -24.95 3.37
N SER A 620 -22.67 -25.42 3.86
CA SER A 620 -23.66 -24.59 4.54
C SER A 620 -23.49 -24.70 6.04
N TYR A 621 -23.37 -23.55 6.70
CA TYR A 621 -23.10 -23.44 8.12
C TYR A 621 -24.18 -22.60 8.82
N LEU A 622 -24.52 -22.97 10.05
CA LEU A 622 -25.34 -22.17 10.96
C LEU A 622 -24.64 -22.04 12.30
N GLN A 623 -24.71 -20.84 12.89
CA GLN A 623 -24.20 -20.56 14.23
C GLN A 623 -25.08 -19.56 14.95
N TYR A 624 -25.56 -19.96 16.13
CA TYR A 624 -26.36 -19.18 17.05
C TYR A 624 -25.82 -19.33 18.47
N ASP A 625 -25.85 -18.26 19.24
CA ASP A 625 -25.52 -18.31 20.65
C ASP A 625 -26.79 -18.69 21.44
N LEU A 626 -26.66 -19.29 22.64
CA LEU A 626 -27.84 -19.77 23.38
C LEU A 626 -28.85 -18.63 23.70
N GLU A 627 -28.36 -17.39 23.75
CA GLU A 627 -29.16 -16.17 23.92
C GLU A 627 -30.10 -15.90 22.74
N ASP A 628 -29.71 -16.25 21.50
CA ASP A 628 -30.56 -16.13 20.30
C ASP A 628 -31.70 -17.17 20.30
N LEU A 629 -31.56 -18.25 21.07
CA LEU A 629 -32.40 -19.45 21.00
C LEU A 629 -33.42 -19.57 22.15
N VAL A 630 -33.47 -18.57 23.04
CA VAL A 630 -34.27 -18.57 24.28
C VAL A 630 -35.77 -18.84 24.09
N GLU A 631 -36.34 -18.51 22.92
CA GLU A 631 -37.75 -18.75 22.56
C GLU A 631 -38.06 -20.22 22.18
N HIS A 632 -37.04 -21.04 21.94
CA HIS A 632 -37.18 -22.35 21.30
C HIS A 632 -36.76 -23.48 22.26
N GLN A 633 -37.35 -24.66 22.06
CA GLN A 633 -37.10 -25.86 22.89
C GLN A 633 -36.33 -26.94 22.13
N PHE A 634 -36.49 -27.01 20.81
CA PHE A 634 -35.84 -28.00 19.94
C PHE A 634 -35.29 -27.37 18.68
N VAL A 635 -34.17 -27.90 18.19
CA VAL A 635 -33.73 -27.73 16.80
C VAL A 635 -34.10 -28.99 16.04
N ALA A 636 -34.96 -28.86 15.03
CA ALA A 636 -35.38 -29.96 14.17
C ALA A 636 -34.58 -29.95 12.86
N VAL A 637 -33.79 -31.00 12.66
CA VAL A 637 -33.10 -31.27 11.40
C VAL A 637 -33.92 -32.31 10.64
N ILE A 638 -34.40 -31.95 9.46
CA ILE A 638 -35.34 -32.76 8.66
C ILE A 638 -34.63 -33.20 7.37
N ASP A 639 -34.33 -34.49 7.29
CA ASP A 639 -33.91 -35.15 6.06
C ASP A 639 -35.15 -35.35 5.17
N LYS A 640 -35.15 -34.74 3.98
CA LYS A 640 -36.23 -34.80 2.98
C LYS A 640 -35.85 -35.64 1.75
N ALA A 641 -34.71 -36.32 1.76
CA ALA A 641 -34.27 -37.10 0.61
C ALA A 641 -35.09 -38.41 0.47
N ASN A 642 -35.77 -38.60 -0.65
CA ASN A 642 -36.59 -39.80 -0.91
C ASN A 642 -35.77 -41.05 -1.29
N ALA A 643 -34.44 -40.95 -1.35
CA ALA A 643 -33.53 -42.04 -1.70
C ALA A 643 -32.11 -41.78 -1.15
N PRO A 644 -31.29 -42.83 -0.96
CA PRO A 644 -29.91 -42.69 -0.47
C PRO A 644 -29.08 -41.74 -1.33
N THR A 645 -28.72 -40.59 -0.77
CA THR A 645 -27.95 -39.53 -1.41
C THR A 645 -26.69 -39.21 -0.60
N LYS A 646 -25.60 -38.91 -1.33
CA LYS A 646 -24.32 -38.54 -0.73
C LYS A 646 -24.40 -37.10 -0.22
N GLY A 647 -24.45 -36.98 1.09
CA GLY A 647 -24.38 -35.73 1.83
C GLY A 647 -24.29 -36.02 3.32
N TRP A 648 -23.68 -35.12 4.08
CA TRP A 648 -23.45 -35.30 5.51
C TRP A 648 -23.93 -34.08 6.30
N VAL A 649 -24.33 -34.31 7.54
CA VAL A 649 -24.80 -33.27 8.47
C VAL A 649 -24.15 -33.51 9.83
N LEU A 650 -23.53 -32.47 10.37
CA LEU A 650 -22.89 -32.46 11.67
C LEU A 650 -23.46 -31.30 12.48
N ALA A 651 -24.17 -31.60 13.57
CA ALA A 651 -24.78 -30.57 14.42
C ALA A 651 -24.57 -30.86 15.91
N GLU A 652 -24.25 -29.83 16.70
CA GLU A 652 -23.97 -29.95 18.12
C GLU A 652 -24.20 -28.64 18.90
N PHE A 653 -24.35 -28.79 20.22
CA PHE A 653 -24.19 -27.71 21.18
C PHE A 653 -22.80 -27.84 21.83
N SER A 654 -22.01 -26.78 21.80
CA SER A 654 -20.66 -26.72 22.37
C SER A 654 -20.55 -25.66 23.48
N ASP A 655 -19.68 -25.89 24.46
CA ASP A 655 -19.32 -24.90 25.47
C ASP A 655 -18.24 -23.95 24.95
N SER A 656 -18.43 -22.63 25.10
CA SER A 656 -17.50 -21.62 24.58
C SER A 656 -16.12 -21.65 25.25
N SER A 657 -16.00 -22.26 26.43
CA SER A 657 -14.70 -22.51 27.09
C SER A 657 -13.85 -23.53 26.34
N ASP A 658 -14.49 -24.53 25.74
CA ASP A 658 -13.82 -25.56 24.94
C ASP A 658 -13.66 -25.11 23.49
N SER A 659 -14.55 -24.23 23.01
CA SER A 659 -14.48 -23.67 21.66
C SER A 659 -13.56 -22.45 21.54
N MET A 660 -13.25 -21.68 22.60
CA MET A 660 -12.43 -20.46 22.51
C MET A 660 -11.14 -20.53 23.35
N ILE A 661 -9.99 -20.57 22.66
CA ILE A 661 -8.66 -20.55 23.27
C ILE A 661 -8.04 -19.14 23.10
N ARG A 662 -7.90 -18.39 24.20
CA ARG A 662 -7.26 -17.05 24.20
C ARG A 662 -5.79 -17.13 24.58
N ALA A 663 -4.90 -16.91 23.61
CA ALA A 663 -3.44 -16.98 23.82
C ALA A 663 -2.92 -15.76 24.61
N ARG A 664 -2.46 -16.00 25.86
CA ARG A 664 -1.90 -14.98 26.75
C ARG A 664 -0.38 -14.82 26.56
N MET A 665 0.05 -14.38 25.38
CA MET A 665 1.47 -14.12 25.08
C MET A 665 1.68 -12.80 24.34
N GLY A 666 2.76 -12.08 24.68
CA GLY A 666 3.21 -10.89 23.96
C GLY A 666 4.12 -11.22 22.77
N LEU A 667 4.27 -10.26 21.86
CA LEU A 667 4.99 -10.41 20.58
C LEU A 667 6.42 -10.99 20.74
N GLY A 668 7.17 -10.55 21.76
CA GLY A 668 8.52 -11.07 22.04
C GLY A 668 8.57 -12.55 22.43
N GLY A 669 7.51 -13.09 23.04
CA GLY A 669 7.38 -14.52 23.32
C GLY A 669 7.10 -15.33 22.05
N LEU A 670 6.20 -14.82 21.20
CA LEU A 670 5.88 -15.42 19.90
C LEU A 670 7.08 -15.43 18.94
N LEU A 671 7.91 -14.38 18.96
CA LEU A 671 9.16 -14.27 18.20
C LEU A 671 10.26 -15.23 18.66
N SER A 672 10.29 -15.61 19.95
CA SER A 672 11.40 -16.38 20.53
C SER A 672 11.11 -17.88 20.68
N ALA A 673 9.86 -18.26 20.98
CA ALA A 673 9.45 -19.65 21.18
C ALA A 673 8.37 -20.14 20.20
N GLY A 674 7.71 -19.22 19.47
CA GLY A 674 6.47 -19.51 18.76
C GLY A 674 5.28 -19.76 19.70
N LEU A 675 4.13 -20.08 19.11
CA LEU A 675 2.96 -20.58 19.83
C LEU A 675 2.73 -22.04 19.44
N LYS A 676 2.55 -22.90 20.45
CA LYS A 676 2.09 -24.28 20.27
C LYS A 676 0.79 -24.48 21.04
N VAL A 677 -0.25 -24.93 20.35
CA VAL A 677 -1.54 -25.35 20.94
C VAL A 677 -1.80 -26.79 20.55
N ARG A 678 -2.43 -27.58 21.43
CA ARG A 678 -2.84 -28.95 21.14
C ARG A 678 -4.31 -29.13 21.43
N LEU A 679 -5.08 -29.50 20.41
CA LEU A 679 -6.51 -29.77 20.52
C LEU A 679 -6.72 -31.27 20.82
N PRO A 680 -7.59 -31.62 21.79
CA PRO A 680 -7.88 -33.01 22.13
C PRO A 680 -8.68 -33.72 21.03
N ALA A 681 -8.80 -35.04 21.14
CA ALA A 681 -9.67 -35.85 20.29
C ALA A 681 -11.15 -35.52 20.50
N SER A 682 -11.58 -35.48 21.76
CA SER A 682 -12.88 -34.98 22.20
C SER A 682 -12.90 -33.45 22.21
N ARG A 683 -13.14 -32.85 21.03
CA ARG A 683 -13.28 -31.39 20.83
C ARG A 683 -14.61 -31.06 20.12
N PRO A 684 -15.09 -29.81 20.21
CA PRO A 684 -16.10 -29.31 19.28
C PRO A 684 -15.56 -29.24 17.83
N MET A 685 -16.48 -29.21 16.88
CA MET A 685 -16.21 -29.07 15.45
C MET A 685 -15.44 -27.79 15.13
N LEU A 686 -15.90 -26.65 15.67
CA LEU A 686 -15.27 -25.35 15.56
C LEU A 686 -14.43 -25.05 16.81
N THR A 687 -13.18 -24.65 16.60
CA THR A 687 -12.31 -24.07 17.63
C THR A 687 -11.77 -22.71 17.18
N GLU A 688 -11.86 -21.69 18.03
CA GLU A 688 -11.33 -20.35 17.81
C GLU A 688 -10.10 -20.10 18.68
N LEU A 689 -8.96 -19.84 18.04
CA LEU A 689 -7.71 -19.43 18.68
C LEU A 689 -7.52 -17.91 18.51
N LYS A 690 -7.75 -17.15 19.57
CA LYS A 690 -7.64 -15.67 19.57
C LYS A 690 -6.31 -15.22 20.15
N ILE A 691 -5.55 -14.41 19.38
CA ILE A 691 -4.18 -14.01 19.72
C ILE A 691 -4.05 -12.47 19.67
N PRO A 692 -4.33 -11.76 20.78
CA PRO A 692 -4.34 -10.28 20.81
C PRO A 692 -3.02 -9.61 20.39
N ALA A 693 -1.88 -10.28 20.54
CA ALA A 693 -0.58 -9.73 20.12
C ALA A 693 -0.38 -9.68 18.59
N LEU A 694 -1.14 -10.46 17.81
CA LEU A 694 -1.13 -10.38 16.36
C LEU A 694 -1.97 -9.19 15.91
N HIS A 695 -1.31 -8.08 15.58
CA HIS A 695 -1.99 -6.86 15.14
C HIS A 695 -1.18 -6.00 14.16
N SER A 696 0.16 -6.06 14.15
CA SER A 696 1.00 -5.33 13.21
C SER A 696 1.02 -5.94 11.80
N SER A 697 0.79 -5.13 10.77
CA SER A 697 0.88 -5.56 9.35
C SER A 697 2.31 -5.61 8.76
N LEU A 698 3.34 -5.53 9.62
CA LEU A 698 4.75 -5.61 9.23
C LEU A 698 5.38 -7.00 9.39
N LEU A 699 4.61 -7.98 9.86
CA LEU A 699 5.10 -9.33 10.17
C LEU A 699 4.20 -10.39 9.53
N ASP A 700 4.83 -11.32 8.83
CA ASP A 700 4.21 -12.54 8.31
C ASP A 700 4.45 -13.71 9.27
N TYR A 701 3.49 -14.62 9.34
CA TYR A 701 3.54 -15.77 10.25
C TYR A 701 3.22 -17.07 9.49
N ARG A 702 3.79 -18.17 9.96
CA ARG A 702 3.57 -19.50 9.42
C ARG A 702 2.80 -20.35 10.41
N LEU A 703 1.62 -20.79 10.04
CA LEU A 703 0.75 -21.66 10.83
C LEU A 703 0.74 -23.08 10.24
N ARG A 704 1.30 -24.03 10.99
CA ARG A 704 1.34 -25.45 10.63
C ARG A 704 0.33 -26.24 11.46
N VAL A 705 -0.52 -27.00 10.77
CA VAL A 705 -1.57 -27.83 11.36
C VAL A 705 -1.18 -29.30 11.18
N VAL A 706 -0.82 -29.96 12.27
CA VAL A 706 -0.36 -31.35 12.27
C VAL A 706 -1.41 -32.24 12.92
N ARG A 707 -2.12 -33.01 12.10
CA ARG A 707 -3.03 -34.06 12.54
C ARG A 707 -2.27 -35.33 12.93
N ARG A 708 -2.69 -35.98 14.00
CA ARG A 708 -2.32 -37.35 14.36
C ARG A 708 -3.62 -38.15 14.49
N SER A 709 -3.87 -39.04 13.53
CA SER A 709 -4.96 -40.02 13.64
C SER A 709 -4.37 -41.34 14.09
N ASP A 710 -4.91 -41.89 15.17
CA ASP A 710 -4.58 -43.22 15.68
C ASP A 710 -5.64 -44.26 15.23
N GLY A 711 -6.61 -43.86 14.39
CA GLY A 711 -7.77 -44.66 13.98
C GLY A 711 -8.06 -44.66 12.48
N ASN A 712 -8.82 -45.68 12.04
CA ASN A 712 -9.09 -46.03 10.64
C ASN A 712 -10.45 -45.51 10.11
N ARG A 713 -11.05 -44.51 10.76
CA ARG A 713 -12.33 -43.90 10.33
C ARG A 713 -12.08 -42.77 9.33
N GLN A 714 -12.88 -42.71 8.27
CA GLN A 714 -12.80 -41.66 7.26
C GLN A 714 -13.40 -40.33 7.76
N GLU A 715 -12.66 -39.24 7.60
CA GLU A 715 -13.10 -37.87 7.88
C GLU A 715 -14.29 -37.48 6.97
N LEU A 716 -15.26 -36.73 7.51
CA LEU A 716 -16.36 -36.13 6.75
C LEU A 716 -15.87 -34.99 5.84
N PHE A 717 -15.00 -34.14 6.37
CA PHE A 717 -14.42 -33.01 5.67
C PHE A 717 -12.98 -32.77 6.16
N ALA A 718 -12.14 -32.20 5.30
CA ALA A 718 -10.76 -31.87 5.64
C ALA A 718 -10.71 -30.54 6.42
N PRO A 719 -9.74 -30.33 7.34
CA PRO A 719 -9.66 -29.11 8.14
C PRO A 719 -9.75 -27.82 7.32
N LEU A 720 -10.70 -26.96 7.71
CA LEU A 720 -10.93 -25.62 7.16
C LEU A 720 -10.46 -24.60 8.20
N LEU A 721 -9.69 -23.60 7.78
CA LEU A 721 -9.24 -22.49 8.62
C LEU A 721 -9.75 -21.17 8.05
N ARG A 722 -10.31 -20.32 8.90
CA ARG A 722 -10.51 -18.89 8.67
C ARG A 722 -9.54 -18.11 9.56
N GLN A 723 -8.68 -17.30 8.96
CA GLN A 723 -8.05 -16.17 9.63
C GLN A 723 -9.03 -15.00 9.58
N SER A 724 -9.25 -14.29 10.69
CA SER A 724 -10.15 -13.14 10.75
C SER A 724 -9.60 -11.99 11.61
N ILE A 725 -9.97 -10.76 11.23
CA ILE A 725 -9.65 -9.50 11.90
C ILE A 725 -10.96 -8.69 12.02
N PRO A 726 -11.33 -8.18 13.22
CA PRO A 726 -12.63 -7.55 13.41
C PRO A 726 -12.78 -6.20 12.69
N ASP A 727 -11.81 -5.29 12.78
CA ASP A 727 -11.69 -4.07 11.95
C ASP A 727 -10.33 -4.15 11.26
N PRO A 728 -10.19 -4.02 9.93
CA PRO A 728 -11.20 -3.69 8.90
C PRO A 728 -11.87 -4.90 8.21
N HIS A 729 -12.57 -5.76 8.98
CA HIS A 729 -13.32 -6.94 8.48
C HIS A 729 -12.56 -7.84 7.48
N GLU A 730 -11.25 -8.05 7.67
CA GLU A 730 -10.47 -8.98 6.83
C GLU A 730 -10.76 -10.43 7.27
N SER A 731 -11.20 -11.27 6.32
CA SER A 731 -11.26 -12.73 6.48
C SER A 731 -10.52 -13.42 5.32
N LYS A 732 -9.82 -14.50 5.63
CA LYS A 732 -9.13 -15.36 4.65
C LYS A 732 -9.39 -16.83 4.99
N PHE A 733 -9.86 -17.59 4.01
CA PHE A 733 -10.15 -19.00 4.16
C PHE A 733 -9.08 -19.87 3.51
N PHE A 734 -8.70 -20.96 4.20
CA PHE A 734 -7.74 -21.94 3.75
C PHE A 734 -8.36 -23.33 3.88
N VAL A 735 -8.41 -24.08 2.79
CA VAL A 735 -8.98 -25.44 2.71
C VAL A 735 -7.89 -26.51 2.86
N ASN A 736 -8.27 -27.71 3.31
CA ASN A 736 -7.40 -28.90 3.38
C ASN A 736 -6.08 -28.67 4.16
N VAL A 737 -6.18 -27.95 5.27
CA VAL A 737 -5.07 -27.22 5.89
C VAL A 737 -3.94 -28.12 6.43
N LYS A 738 -2.69 -27.70 6.18
CA LYS A 738 -1.43 -28.36 6.63
C LYS A 738 -0.33 -27.37 6.99
N ASP A 739 -0.07 -26.38 6.13
CA ASP A 739 0.91 -25.30 6.30
C ASP A 739 0.33 -24.06 5.61
N VAL A 740 0.27 -22.92 6.30
CA VAL A 740 -0.40 -21.68 5.87
C VAL A 740 0.50 -20.50 6.17
N ASN A 741 0.66 -19.61 5.19
CA ASN A 741 1.22 -18.28 5.41
C ASN A 741 0.09 -17.31 5.80
N VAL A 742 0.30 -16.59 6.90
CA VAL A 742 -0.63 -15.68 7.57
C VAL A 742 -0.06 -14.28 7.42
N ASN A 743 -0.67 -13.48 6.55
CA ASN A 743 -0.43 -12.04 6.42
C ASN A 743 -1.71 -11.27 6.77
N MET A 744 -1.58 -10.04 7.28
CA MET A 744 -2.70 -9.28 7.86
C MET A 744 -2.64 -7.78 7.57
N HIS A 745 -3.81 -7.16 7.37
CA HIS A 745 -3.98 -5.71 7.22
C HIS A 745 -4.54 -5.09 8.51
N GLY A 746 -3.82 -5.28 9.61
CA GLY A 746 -4.13 -4.68 10.91
C GLY A 746 -3.54 -3.26 11.07
N VAL A 747 -2.87 -3.01 12.20
CA VAL A 747 -2.20 -1.73 12.47
C VAL A 747 -0.98 -1.57 11.55
N ALA A 748 -1.13 -0.70 10.56
CA ALA A 748 -0.10 -0.35 9.59
C ALA A 748 0.57 1.01 9.92
N PRO A 749 1.82 1.23 9.46
CA PRO A 749 2.49 2.52 9.57
C PRO A 749 1.66 3.67 9.00
N PHE A 750 1.73 4.82 9.65
CA PHE A 750 1.12 6.09 9.22
C PHE A 750 -0.41 6.09 9.12
N MET A 751 -1.09 5.05 9.60
CA MET A 751 -2.54 5.02 9.68
C MET A 751 -3.05 5.90 10.83
N PRO A 752 -4.09 6.72 10.62
CA PRO A 752 -4.79 7.39 11.72
C PRO A 752 -5.49 6.37 12.64
N PRO A 753 -5.69 6.68 13.93
CA PRO A 753 -6.49 5.85 14.83
C PRO A 753 -7.96 5.77 14.36
N PRO A 754 -8.67 4.65 14.63
CA PRO A 754 -10.08 4.51 14.32
C PRO A 754 -10.95 5.39 15.24
N LEU A 755 -12.22 5.62 14.86
CA LEU A 755 -13.20 6.39 15.63
C LEU A 755 -13.67 5.70 16.93
N ARG A 756 -13.27 4.45 17.17
CA ARG A 756 -13.62 3.67 18.37
C ARG A 756 -12.40 2.87 18.84
N ASP A 757 -11.86 3.18 20.02
CA ASP A 757 -10.66 2.50 20.57
C ASP A 757 -10.81 0.96 20.65
N GLN A 758 -12.03 0.46 20.91
CA GLN A 758 -12.34 -0.97 20.99
C GLN A 758 -11.97 -1.77 19.72
N ALA A 759 -11.91 -1.12 18.55
CA ALA A 759 -11.48 -1.76 17.30
C ALA A 759 -10.03 -2.28 17.37
N THR A 760 -9.15 -1.56 18.09
CA THR A 760 -7.71 -1.86 18.18
C THR A 760 -7.38 -3.07 19.05
N LEU A 761 -8.28 -3.46 19.96
CA LEU A 761 -8.04 -4.46 21.02
C LEU A 761 -8.32 -5.92 20.60
N GLY A 762 -8.74 -6.16 19.36
CA GLY A 762 -9.18 -7.47 18.89
C GLY A 762 -8.05 -8.49 18.65
N GLY A 763 -6.98 -8.05 17.98
CA GLY A 763 -5.99 -8.92 17.36
C GLY A 763 -6.57 -9.87 16.28
N VAL A 764 -5.76 -10.84 15.84
CA VAL A 764 -6.22 -11.91 14.93
C VAL A 764 -6.92 -13.03 15.70
N SER A 765 -8.04 -13.51 15.16
CA SER A 765 -8.65 -14.81 15.52
C SER A 765 -8.50 -15.83 14.39
N PHE A 766 -8.23 -17.08 14.78
CA PHE A 766 -8.16 -18.23 13.88
C PHE A 766 -9.30 -19.19 14.21
N GLN A 767 -10.31 -19.23 13.36
CA GLN A 767 -11.43 -20.16 13.46
C GLN A 767 -11.10 -21.41 12.63
N LEU A 768 -11.01 -22.56 13.29
CA LEU A 768 -10.62 -23.85 12.71
C LEU A 768 -11.76 -24.85 12.86
N TRP A 769 -12.35 -25.26 11.74
CA TRP A 769 -13.30 -26.36 11.68
C TRP A 769 -12.54 -27.66 11.39
N THR A 770 -12.82 -28.72 12.14
CA THR A 770 -12.27 -30.07 11.94
C THR A 770 -13.33 -31.12 12.23
N ASP A 771 -13.30 -32.27 11.54
CA ASP A 771 -14.18 -33.38 11.85
C ASP A 771 -13.84 -34.02 13.22
N PRO A 772 -14.72 -33.92 14.23
CA PRO A 772 -14.49 -34.47 15.57
C PRO A 772 -14.90 -35.96 15.67
N THR A 773 -15.46 -36.56 14.61
CA THR A 773 -15.83 -38.00 14.55
C THR A 773 -14.65 -38.91 14.19
N SER A 774 -13.51 -38.30 13.82
CA SER A 774 -12.25 -38.97 13.48
C SER A 774 -11.43 -39.44 14.69
N GLU A 775 -11.74 -38.97 15.91
CA GLU A 775 -10.98 -39.20 17.16
C GLU A 775 -9.48 -38.82 17.08
N SER A 776 -9.07 -38.08 16.04
CA SER A 776 -7.70 -37.59 15.83
C SER A 776 -7.31 -36.47 16.81
N THR A 777 -6.02 -36.30 17.12
CA THR A 777 -5.52 -35.09 17.82
C THR A 777 -4.90 -34.10 16.82
N VAL A 778 -4.98 -32.79 17.13
CA VAL A 778 -4.49 -31.73 16.24
C VAL A 778 -3.51 -30.83 16.98
N ASP A 779 -2.25 -30.84 16.57
CA ASP A 779 -1.24 -29.90 17.04
C ASP A 779 -1.20 -28.67 16.10
N LEU A 780 -1.30 -27.46 16.67
CA LEU A 780 -1.11 -26.20 15.97
C LEU A 780 0.25 -25.59 16.35
N TYR A 781 1.03 -25.17 15.35
CA TYR A 781 2.31 -24.49 15.53
C TYR A 781 2.31 -23.18 14.74
N LEU A 782 2.46 -22.04 15.43
CA LEU A 782 2.56 -20.72 14.81
C LEU A 782 3.94 -20.12 15.08
N THR A 783 4.65 -19.73 14.03
CA THR A 783 6.01 -19.16 14.08
C THR A 783 6.13 -17.93 13.17
N VAL A 784 6.92 -16.93 13.54
CA VAL A 784 7.13 -15.73 12.70
C VAL A 784 8.01 -16.07 11.50
N ASP A 785 7.58 -15.73 10.27
CA ASP A 785 8.42 -15.87 9.07
C ASP A 785 9.14 -14.55 8.80
N LEU A 786 10.34 -14.41 9.39
CA LEU A 786 11.19 -13.24 9.22
C LEU A 786 11.64 -13.04 7.77
N ALA A 787 11.66 -14.09 6.93
CA ALA A 787 12.05 -13.96 5.54
C ALA A 787 10.93 -13.32 4.71
N SER A 788 9.68 -13.77 4.87
CA SER A 788 8.52 -13.15 4.21
C SER A 788 8.21 -11.75 4.75
N SER A 789 8.34 -11.53 6.06
CA SER A 789 8.12 -10.21 6.71
C SER A 789 8.93 -9.07 6.08
N LEU A 790 10.16 -9.34 5.60
CA LEU A 790 10.98 -8.33 4.91
C LEU A 790 10.33 -7.80 3.61
N GLY A 791 9.49 -8.59 2.96
CA GLY A 791 8.79 -8.21 1.74
C GLY A 791 7.65 -7.22 2.02
N GLU A 792 6.98 -7.32 3.17
CA GLU A 792 5.87 -6.42 3.56
C GLU A 792 6.32 -4.97 3.83
N LEU A 793 7.60 -4.76 4.14
CA LEU A 793 8.20 -3.44 4.33
C LEU A 793 8.12 -2.55 3.07
N VAL A 794 8.21 -3.13 1.87
CA VAL A 794 8.37 -2.37 0.61
C VAL A 794 7.18 -1.45 0.33
N MET A 795 5.96 -1.94 0.49
CA MET A 795 4.74 -1.17 0.21
C MET A 795 4.53 -0.03 1.21
N ARG A 796 4.78 -0.32 2.50
CA ARG A 796 4.46 0.59 3.63
C ARG A 796 5.56 1.63 3.89
N TYR A 797 6.79 1.38 3.45
CA TYR A 797 7.93 2.29 3.64
C TYR A 797 8.55 2.83 2.33
N ARG A 798 7.84 2.78 1.20
CA ARG A 798 8.36 3.24 -0.10
C ARG A 798 8.90 4.67 -0.13
N THR A 799 8.28 5.60 0.62
CA THR A 799 8.76 7.00 0.72
C THR A 799 10.04 7.16 1.54
N VAL A 800 10.41 6.21 2.39
CA VAL A 800 11.68 6.22 3.14
C VAL A 800 12.88 6.21 2.18
N PHE A 801 12.78 5.48 1.07
CA PHE A 801 13.82 5.43 0.02
C PHE A 801 13.98 6.73 -0.77
N ALA A 802 13.06 7.70 -0.64
CA ALA A 802 13.24 9.07 -1.12
C ALA A 802 13.73 9.99 0.02
N ALA A 803 13.16 9.85 1.21
CA ALA A 803 13.43 10.73 2.35
C ALA A 803 14.84 10.53 2.95
N PHE A 804 15.18 9.32 3.39
CA PHE A 804 16.41 9.08 4.18
C PHE A 804 17.72 9.30 3.40
N PRO A 805 17.80 9.08 2.06
CA PRO A 805 18.97 9.48 1.28
C PRO A 805 19.27 10.98 1.32
N ILE A 806 18.26 11.85 1.40
CA ILE A 806 18.46 13.31 1.52
C ILE A 806 19.08 13.65 2.89
N LEU A 807 18.70 12.93 3.97
CA LEU A 807 19.36 12.97 5.28
C LEU A 807 20.85 12.62 5.16
N VAL A 808 21.18 11.54 4.45
CA VAL A 808 22.59 11.12 4.26
C VAL A 808 23.36 12.20 3.51
N VAL A 809 22.85 12.69 2.38
CA VAL A 809 23.50 13.75 1.57
C VAL A 809 23.68 15.04 2.37
N ALA A 810 22.69 15.47 3.15
CA ALA A 810 22.78 16.66 3.99
C ALA A 810 23.91 16.53 5.05
N LEU A 811 24.08 15.35 5.65
CA LEU A 811 25.19 15.09 6.59
C LEU A 811 26.55 14.99 5.90
N VAL A 812 26.62 14.46 4.67
CA VAL A 812 27.86 14.46 3.86
C VAL A 812 28.27 15.90 3.53
N LEU A 813 27.36 16.71 2.99
CA LEU A 813 27.59 18.13 2.72
C LEU A 813 28.00 18.89 3.98
N ARG A 814 27.36 18.61 5.13
CA ARG A 814 27.73 19.21 6.43
C ARG A 814 29.18 18.94 6.80
N LYS A 815 29.69 17.73 6.51
CA LYS A 815 31.11 17.38 6.73
C LYS A 815 32.04 17.99 5.68
N GLN A 816 31.62 18.10 4.42
CA GLN A 816 32.41 18.75 3.38
C GLN A 816 32.59 20.25 3.66
N PHE A 817 31.52 20.98 4.00
CA PHE A 817 31.61 22.41 4.37
C PHE A 817 32.44 22.63 5.64
N GLN A 818 32.24 21.84 6.71
CA GLN A 818 33.09 21.92 7.91
C GLN A 818 34.60 21.81 7.57
N VAL A 819 34.97 20.83 6.74
CA VAL A 819 36.37 20.62 6.34
C VAL A 819 36.87 21.70 5.38
N TYR A 820 36.02 22.24 4.51
CA TYR A 820 36.37 23.33 3.59
C TYR A 820 36.58 24.67 4.33
N ASP A 821 35.70 25.03 5.26
CA ASP A 821 35.83 26.25 6.05
C ASP A 821 37.09 26.21 6.93
N ASP A 822 37.43 25.06 7.52
CA ASP A 822 38.61 24.92 8.38
C ASP A 822 39.92 24.73 7.58
N THR A 823 39.94 23.94 6.50
CA THR A 823 41.19 23.59 5.77
C THR A 823 41.37 24.25 4.41
N GLY A 824 40.29 24.65 3.74
CA GLY A 824 40.31 25.19 2.37
C GLY A 824 40.41 24.14 1.25
N PHE A 825 40.39 22.85 1.61
CA PHE A 825 40.26 21.76 0.66
C PHE A 825 38.84 21.18 0.70
N PHE A 826 38.16 21.16 -0.45
CA PHE A 826 36.82 20.59 -0.56
C PHE A 826 36.95 19.10 -0.90
N ILE A 827 36.81 18.26 0.12
CA ILE A 827 36.96 16.81 0.01
C ILE A 827 35.90 16.19 -0.91
N THR A 828 36.22 15.04 -1.50
CA THR A 828 35.27 14.29 -2.34
C THR A 828 34.04 13.87 -1.54
N PHE A 829 32.91 13.63 -2.22
CA PHE A 829 31.69 13.14 -1.59
C PHE A 829 31.93 11.83 -0.80
N GLY A 830 32.76 10.92 -1.33
CA GLY A 830 33.15 9.68 -0.66
C GLY A 830 33.97 9.89 0.62
N GLU A 831 34.92 10.84 0.64
CA GLU A 831 35.64 11.19 1.88
C GLU A 831 34.74 11.92 2.89
N GLY A 832 33.78 12.73 2.43
CA GLY A 832 32.75 13.33 3.27
C GLY A 832 31.87 12.26 3.94
N LEU A 833 31.49 11.22 3.20
CA LEU A 833 30.68 10.11 3.69
C LEU A 833 31.41 9.20 4.69
N ASP A 834 32.67 8.84 4.46
CA ASP A 834 33.46 8.07 5.44
C ASP A 834 33.58 8.84 6.78
N ARG A 835 33.75 10.17 6.74
CA ARG A 835 33.74 11.04 7.93
C ARG A 835 32.35 11.15 8.58
N ALA A 836 31.27 11.17 7.79
CA ALA A 836 29.90 11.20 8.30
C ALA A 836 29.49 9.87 8.96
N LEU A 837 29.89 8.73 8.38
CA LEU A 837 29.67 7.38 8.90
C LEU A 837 30.34 7.18 10.26
N ARG A 838 31.63 7.56 10.39
CA ARG A 838 32.41 7.45 11.64
C ARG A 838 31.93 8.38 12.76
N SER A 839 30.96 9.27 12.53
CA SER A 839 30.55 10.27 13.54
C SER A 839 29.05 10.56 13.55
N SER A 840 28.56 11.42 12.66
CA SER A 840 27.21 11.98 12.72
C SER A 840 26.09 10.99 12.42
N LEU A 841 26.30 10.03 11.51
CA LEU A 841 25.25 9.09 11.12
C LEU A 841 24.91 8.11 12.25
N LEU A 842 25.91 7.50 12.89
CA LEU A 842 25.69 6.52 13.96
C LEU A 842 25.00 7.15 15.19
N ILE A 843 25.43 8.35 15.59
CA ILE A 843 24.82 9.09 16.71
C ILE A 843 23.37 9.47 16.38
N LEU A 844 23.10 9.92 15.15
CA LEU A 844 21.74 10.31 14.76
C LEU A 844 20.81 9.09 14.64
N PHE A 845 21.23 7.97 14.03
CA PHE A 845 20.39 6.78 13.98
C PHE A 845 20.09 6.20 15.37
N LEU A 846 21.04 6.28 16.32
CA LEU A 846 20.78 5.93 17.72
C LEU A 846 19.74 6.86 18.36
N ALA A 847 19.91 8.19 18.22
CA ALA A 847 18.96 9.17 18.75
C ALA A 847 17.56 9.03 18.13
N MET A 848 17.47 8.76 16.83
CA MET A 848 16.21 8.50 16.13
C MET A 848 15.58 7.16 16.51
N SER A 849 16.36 6.14 16.86
CA SER A 849 15.84 4.88 17.39
C SER A 849 15.23 5.08 18.78
N LEU A 850 15.89 5.85 19.65
CA LEU A 850 15.36 6.23 20.97
C LEU A 850 14.10 7.10 20.83
N LEU A 851 14.08 8.04 19.88
CA LEU A 851 12.90 8.85 19.58
C LEU A 851 11.71 7.97 19.13
N ALA A 852 11.94 7.02 18.20
CA ALA A 852 10.92 6.06 17.79
C ALA A 852 10.35 5.27 18.98
N SER A 853 11.22 4.75 19.86
CA SER A 853 10.80 4.05 21.08
C SER A 853 10.04 4.93 22.08
N SER A 854 10.22 6.26 22.05
CA SER A 854 9.52 7.22 22.93
C SER A 854 8.22 7.77 22.34
N LEU A 855 8.05 7.71 21.01
CA LEU A 855 6.81 8.07 20.30
C LEU A 855 5.83 6.89 20.24
N ALA A 856 6.34 5.66 20.36
CA ALA A 856 5.54 4.46 20.51
C ALA A 856 4.61 4.59 21.73
N THR A 857 3.33 4.25 21.57
CA THR A 857 2.37 4.39 22.68
C THR A 857 2.53 3.18 23.60
N PRO A 858 2.60 3.35 24.93
CA PRO A 858 2.51 2.19 25.82
C PRO A 858 1.16 1.50 25.59
N THR A 859 1.20 0.29 25.04
CA THR A 859 0.00 -0.53 24.82
C THR A 859 -0.57 -0.90 26.18
N VAL A 860 -1.60 -0.16 26.59
CA VAL A 860 -2.35 -0.43 27.81
C VAL A 860 -2.93 -1.83 27.68
N LEU A 861 -2.41 -2.75 28.49
CA LEU A 861 -2.97 -4.10 28.61
C LEU A 861 -4.47 -3.96 28.93
N PRO A 862 -5.34 -4.79 28.33
CA PRO A 862 -6.77 -4.73 28.63
C PRO A 862 -6.95 -4.85 30.15
N PRO A 863 -7.79 -4.02 30.77
CA PRO A 863 -7.95 -4.01 32.22
C PRO A 863 -8.33 -5.41 32.70
N SER A 864 -7.71 -5.82 33.81
CA SER A 864 -8.24 -6.93 34.61
C SER A 864 -9.63 -6.56 35.13
N ASP A 865 -10.47 -7.56 35.35
CA ASP A 865 -11.81 -7.41 35.96
C ASP A 865 -11.72 -7.09 37.47
N ASP A 866 -10.98 -6.04 37.83
CA ASP A 866 -10.81 -5.54 39.19
C ASP A 866 -11.94 -4.55 39.53
N PRO A 867 -12.85 -4.87 40.49
CA PRO A 867 -14.06 -4.09 40.75
C PRO A 867 -13.84 -2.75 41.47
N TYR A 868 -12.60 -2.25 41.54
CA TYR A 868 -12.19 -1.08 42.33
C TYR A 868 -11.46 0.02 41.52
N HIS A 869 -11.74 0.13 40.22
CA HIS A 869 -11.29 1.29 39.45
C HIS A 869 -12.26 2.48 39.55
N TRP A 870 -11.77 3.53 40.20
CA TRP A 870 -12.37 4.86 40.25
C TRP A 870 -12.52 5.44 38.84
N ARG A 871 -13.68 6.03 38.53
CA ARG A 871 -13.91 6.68 37.24
C ARG A 871 -13.02 7.93 37.13
N ILE A 872 -12.00 7.86 36.28
CA ILE A 872 -11.36 9.06 35.73
C ILE A 872 -12.45 9.81 34.95
N ASN A 873 -12.60 11.12 35.19
CA ASN A 873 -13.59 11.94 34.51
C ASN A 873 -13.28 11.97 33.00
N ALA A 874 -14.09 11.27 32.21
CA ALA A 874 -13.96 11.19 30.76
C ALA A 874 -14.49 12.46 30.08
N THR A 875 -13.78 13.59 30.27
CA THR A 875 -13.65 14.56 29.18
C THR A 875 -12.68 13.96 28.19
N GLU A 876 -13.19 13.36 27.11
CA GLU A 876 -12.36 12.74 26.08
C GLU A 876 -11.35 13.76 25.53
N SER A 877 -10.06 13.42 25.61
CA SER A 877 -9.03 14.19 24.92
C SER A 877 -9.24 14.04 23.42
N PRO A 878 -9.31 15.13 22.63
CA PRO A 878 -9.61 15.03 21.20
C PRO A 878 -8.58 14.14 20.49
N VAL A 879 -9.07 13.21 19.69
CA VAL A 879 -8.27 12.19 19.00
C VAL A 879 -7.33 12.87 18.00
N ASP A 880 -6.03 12.87 18.29
CA ASP A 880 -5.01 13.38 17.38
C ASP A 880 -4.77 12.37 16.23
N PHE A 881 -5.46 12.61 15.11
CA PHE A 881 -5.30 11.84 13.89
C PHE A 881 -3.93 12.00 13.21
N THR A 882 -3.12 12.99 13.61
CA THR A 882 -1.77 13.25 13.05
C THR A 882 -0.63 12.61 13.84
N LYS A 883 -0.90 12.06 15.04
CA LYS A 883 0.08 11.41 15.93
C LYS A 883 1.00 10.39 15.22
N ASN A 884 0.47 9.65 14.26
CA ASN A 884 1.18 8.60 13.53
C ASN A 884 1.91 9.09 12.25
N ASP A 885 1.94 10.39 11.95
CA ASP A 885 2.69 10.94 10.80
C ASP A 885 4.21 10.99 11.02
N LEU A 886 4.68 10.79 12.25
CA LEU A 886 6.08 10.95 12.64
C LEU A 886 6.95 9.71 12.38
N LEU A 887 8.15 9.96 11.84
CA LEU A 887 9.31 9.06 11.82
C LEU A 887 9.08 7.77 11.00
N LEU A 888 8.62 6.69 11.64
CA LEU A 888 8.23 5.43 10.98
C LEU A 888 6.73 5.12 11.12
N GLY A 889 5.95 6.03 11.72
CA GLY A 889 4.49 5.95 11.84
C GLY A 889 3.93 4.71 12.52
N SER A 890 4.76 3.93 13.22
CA SER A 890 4.36 2.72 13.94
C SER A 890 4.13 3.03 15.41
N GLN A 891 3.09 2.44 15.98
CA GLN A 891 2.73 2.59 17.39
C GLN A 891 3.54 1.64 18.30
N ASP A 892 4.16 0.62 17.73
CA ASP A 892 4.88 -0.47 18.41
C ASP A 892 6.36 -0.11 18.68
N ALA A 893 6.75 -0.06 19.96
CA ALA A 893 8.14 0.19 20.37
C ALA A 893 9.13 -0.88 19.88
N PHE A 894 8.63 -2.06 19.50
CA PHE A 894 9.43 -3.18 18.99
C PHE A 894 10.21 -2.83 17.71
N PHE A 895 9.65 -2.02 16.81
CA PHE A 895 10.23 -1.76 15.48
C PHE A 895 11.35 -0.72 15.44
N TRP A 896 11.89 -0.30 16.60
CA TRP A 896 13.00 0.66 16.70
C TRP A 896 14.19 0.32 15.78
N PHE A 897 14.47 -0.98 15.57
CA PHE A 897 15.57 -1.49 14.75
C PHE A 897 15.39 -1.21 13.23
N LEU A 898 14.20 -0.87 12.76
CA LEU A 898 13.98 -0.50 11.36
C LEU A 898 14.69 0.82 11.01
N VAL A 899 14.80 1.76 11.95
CA VAL A 899 15.49 3.06 11.74
C VAL A 899 16.95 2.89 11.27
N PRO A 900 17.83 2.14 11.99
CA PRO A 900 19.19 1.91 11.53
C PRO A 900 19.28 0.99 10.30
N ILE A 901 18.32 0.08 10.06
CA ILE A 901 18.30 -0.74 8.83
C ILE A 901 18.01 0.14 7.60
N PHE A 902 16.95 0.94 7.61
CA PHE A 902 16.66 1.87 6.52
C PHE A 902 17.75 2.93 6.35
N GLY A 903 18.35 3.39 7.46
CA GLY A 903 19.51 4.27 7.45
C GLY A 903 20.73 3.66 6.75
N LEU A 904 21.05 2.39 7.07
CA LEU A 904 22.13 1.63 6.43
C LEU A 904 21.87 1.42 4.93
N ILE A 905 20.65 1.01 4.56
CA ILE A 905 20.28 0.81 3.15
C ILE A 905 20.39 2.13 2.39
N SER A 906 19.90 3.24 2.95
CA SER A 906 19.99 4.58 2.35
C SER A 906 21.43 5.01 2.13
N VAL A 907 22.34 4.78 3.10
CA VAL A 907 23.78 5.00 2.90
C VAL A 907 24.31 4.16 1.75
N GLY A 908 23.96 2.87 1.69
CA GLY A 908 24.38 1.96 0.63
C GLY A 908 23.96 2.46 -0.76
N VAL A 909 22.70 2.85 -0.92
CA VAL A 909 22.16 3.40 -2.18
C VAL A 909 22.82 4.74 -2.52
N CYS A 910 23.05 5.64 -1.55
CA CYS A 910 23.81 6.88 -1.79
C CYS A 910 25.22 6.61 -2.33
N VAL A 911 25.93 5.58 -1.85
CA VAL A 911 27.26 5.21 -2.37
C VAL A 911 27.16 4.69 -3.80
N ILE A 912 26.20 3.80 -4.08
CA ILE A 912 25.99 3.23 -5.43
C ILE A 912 25.66 4.35 -6.42
N VAL A 913 24.69 5.21 -6.10
CA VAL A 913 24.31 6.37 -6.92
C VAL A 913 25.49 7.33 -7.14
N ASN A 914 26.31 7.59 -6.11
CA ASN A 914 27.52 8.40 -6.26
C ASN A 914 28.54 7.77 -7.23
N TYR A 915 28.80 6.46 -7.14
CA TYR A 915 29.74 5.81 -8.08
C TYR A 915 29.19 5.69 -9.50
N VAL A 916 27.88 5.48 -9.67
CA VAL A 916 27.21 5.53 -10.97
C VAL A 916 27.31 6.94 -11.59
N ALA A 917 27.04 7.98 -10.81
CA ALA A 917 27.20 9.38 -11.26
C ALA A 917 28.66 9.70 -11.62
N MET A 918 29.64 9.25 -10.81
CA MET A 918 31.06 9.39 -11.12
C MET A 918 31.48 8.67 -12.41
N GLY A 919 30.92 7.48 -12.68
CA GLY A 919 31.12 6.73 -13.92
C GLY A 919 30.52 7.43 -15.14
N LEU A 920 29.28 7.89 -15.03
CA LEU A 920 28.60 8.67 -16.08
C LEU A 920 29.39 9.95 -16.40
N LEU A 921 29.78 10.72 -15.37
CA LEU A 921 30.60 11.91 -15.54
C LEU A 921 31.95 11.60 -16.19
N PHE A 922 32.65 10.54 -15.77
CA PHE A 922 33.92 10.12 -16.37
C PHE A 922 33.79 9.75 -17.86
N ILE A 923 32.72 9.05 -18.25
CA ILE A 923 32.42 8.70 -19.63
C ILE A 923 32.12 9.97 -20.44
N LEU A 924 31.19 10.80 -19.99
CA LEU A 924 30.81 12.05 -20.66
C LEU A 924 31.98 13.04 -20.78
N SER A 925 32.82 13.16 -19.74
CA SER A 925 34.03 14.00 -19.73
C SER A 925 35.10 13.49 -20.69
N SER A 926 35.19 12.16 -20.87
CA SER A 926 36.09 11.55 -21.86
C SER A 926 35.58 11.73 -23.30
N ILE A 927 34.28 11.59 -23.53
CA ILE A 927 33.65 11.87 -24.85
C ILE A 927 33.79 13.35 -25.20
N TYR A 928 33.48 14.26 -24.27
CA TYR A 928 33.64 15.71 -24.45
C TYR A 928 35.09 16.08 -24.76
N GLY A 929 36.05 15.50 -24.03
CA GLY A 929 37.47 15.70 -24.31
C GLY A 929 37.91 15.18 -25.69
N TYR A 930 37.41 14.02 -26.11
CA TYR A 930 37.68 13.45 -27.43
C TYR A 930 37.16 14.36 -28.55
N LEU A 931 35.87 14.73 -28.52
CA LEU A 931 35.24 15.62 -29.51
C LEU A 931 35.95 16.97 -29.60
N ASN A 932 36.27 17.59 -28.45
CA ASN A 932 36.96 18.88 -28.41
C ASN A 932 38.41 18.76 -28.91
N SER A 933 39.08 17.61 -28.71
CA SER A 933 40.43 17.36 -29.23
C SER A 933 40.46 17.15 -30.76
N GLN A 934 39.42 16.54 -31.35
CA GLN A 934 39.31 16.43 -32.81
C GLN A 934 39.00 17.78 -33.48
N SER A 935 38.33 18.68 -32.79
CA SER A 935 37.94 20.00 -33.32
C SER A 935 39.04 21.08 -33.27
N GLY A 936 40.24 20.78 -32.76
CA GLY A 936 41.17 21.82 -32.30
C GLY A 936 42.66 21.55 -32.47
N TYR A 937 43.15 21.44 -33.71
CA TYR A 937 44.59 21.58 -34.02
C TYR A 937 45.03 23.06 -33.95
N ILE A 938 44.81 23.70 -32.81
CA ILE A 938 45.03 25.14 -32.57
C ILE A 938 46.31 25.35 -31.74
N LYS A 939 47.00 26.47 -31.97
CA LYS A 939 48.33 26.77 -31.41
C LYS A 939 48.40 26.67 -29.89
N ARG A 940 49.59 26.31 -29.41
CA ARG A 940 49.89 25.92 -28.03
C ARG A 940 50.10 27.10 -27.07
N ASP A 941 50.17 28.32 -27.59
CA ASP A 941 50.83 29.45 -26.92
C ASP A 941 49.88 30.37 -26.14
N ASP A 942 48.61 30.51 -26.55
CA ASP A 942 47.59 31.32 -25.83
C ASP A 942 47.02 30.63 -24.56
N ARG A 943 47.72 29.61 -24.06
CA ARG A 943 47.16 28.57 -23.18
C ARG A 943 47.04 28.95 -21.70
N GLU A 944 47.55 30.10 -21.27
CA GLU A 944 47.37 30.59 -19.89
C GLU A 944 46.01 31.29 -19.65
N ASN A 945 45.32 31.77 -20.70
CA ASN A 945 44.04 32.50 -20.58
C ASN A 945 42.89 31.88 -21.41
N ALA A 946 43.01 30.60 -21.79
CA ALA A 946 42.01 29.91 -22.63
C ALA A 946 40.64 29.78 -21.93
N LEU A 947 39.65 30.52 -22.43
CA LEU A 947 38.27 30.63 -21.90
C LEU A 947 37.45 29.33 -22.04
N THR A 948 37.70 28.35 -21.17
CA THR A 948 37.00 27.04 -21.18
C THR A 948 35.54 27.11 -20.69
N PHE A 949 35.19 28.08 -19.85
CA PHE A 949 33.81 28.43 -19.53
C PHE A 949 33.35 29.60 -20.40
N SER A 950 32.71 29.29 -21.54
CA SER A 950 32.27 30.29 -22.51
C SER A 950 31.47 31.44 -21.86
N THR A 951 32.04 32.64 -21.90
CA THR A 951 31.45 33.86 -21.36
C THR A 951 30.45 34.45 -22.34
N ALA A 952 29.22 33.92 -22.34
CA ALA A 952 28.07 34.77 -22.61
C ALA A 952 28.18 36.00 -21.68
N THR A 953 28.01 37.20 -22.24
CA THR A 953 28.19 38.46 -21.50
C THR A 953 27.27 38.51 -20.26
N PRO A 954 27.65 39.19 -19.17
CA PRO A 954 26.81 39.27 -17.97
C PRO A 954 25.41 39.82 -18.27
N ARG A 955 25.29 40.79 -19.20
CA ARG A 955 24.01 41.24 -19.76
C ARG A 955 23.22 40.09 -20.40
N ARG A 956 23.82 39.34 -21.33
CA ARG A 956 23.14 38.20 -22.01
C ARG A 956 22.72 37.11 -21.03
N ARG A 957 23.54 36.79 -20.02
CA ARG A 957 23.20 35.83 -18.97
C ARG A 957 22.00 36.29 -18.15
N LEU A 958 22.07 37.50 -17.58
CA LEU A 958 20.99 38.12 -16.81
C LEU A 958 19.68 38.18 -17.62
N ILE A 959 19.75 38.49 -18.92
CA ILE A 959 18.58 38.44 -19.81
C ILE A 959 18.04 37.02 -19.95
N THR A 960 18.89 36.00 -20.16
CA THR A 960 18.42 34.61 -20.26
C THR A 960 17.83 34.06 -18.96
N THR A 961 18.37 34.38 -17.78
CA THR A 961 17.76 33.98 -16.51
C THR A 961 16.52 34.81 -16.17
N ALA A 962 16.47 36.11 -16.50
CA ALA A 962 15.23 36.89 -16.39
C ALA A 962 14.10 36.35 -17.28
N VAL A 963 14.39 36.00 -18.54
CA VAL A 963 13.43 35.36 -19.46
C VAL A 963 12.98 33.99 -18.95
N LEU A 964 13.89 33.17 -18.42
CA LEU A 964 13.54 31.87 -17.83
C LEU A 964 12.64 32.03 -16.60
N LEU A 965 12.94 32.97 -15.71
CA LEU A 965 12.13 33.24 -14.51
C LEU A 965 10.76 33.83 -14.87
N MET A 966 10.68 34.71 -15.88
CA MET A 966 9.41 35.21 -16.43
C MET A 966 8.57 34.07 -17.02
N LEU A 967 9.19 33.17 -17.78
CA LEU A 967 8.52 32.01 -18.39
C LEU A 967 8.03 31.01 -17.33
N VAL A 968 8.78 30.81 -16.24
CA VAL A 968 8.33 30.04 -15.07
C VAL A 968 7.17 30.73 -14.33
N SER A 969 7.16 32.06 -14.29
CA SER A 969 6.09 32.85 -13.66
C SER A 969 4.77 32.87 -14.45
N THR A 970 4.72 32.31 -15.67
CA THR A 970 3.61 32.55 -16.62
C THR A 970 3.12 31.32 -17.38
N VAL A 971 4.02 30.42 -17.82
CA VAL A 971 3.68 29.32 -18.75
C VAL A 971 4.24 27.97 -18.30
N ILE A 972 5.42 27.96 -17.69
CA ILE A 972 6.17 26.73 -17.39
C ILE A 972 6.18 26.45 -15.87
N PRO A 973 5.96 25.20 -15.43
CA PRO A 973 6.05 24.83 -14.01
C PRO A 973 7.50 24.90 -13.52
N TYR A 974 7.73 25.32 -12.27
CA TYR A 974 9.09 25.44 -11.70
C TYR A 974 9.87 24.12 -11.74
N GLN A 975 9.17 22.98 -11.72
CA GLN A 975 9.68 21.61 -11.82
C GLN A 975 10.43 21.37 -13.15
N PHE A 976 9.97 21.97 -14.26
CA PHE A 976 10.69 21.92 -15.55
C PHE A 976 11.99 22.72 -15.49
N ALA A 977 11.95 23.94 -14.94
CA ALA A 977 13.16 24.75 -14.79
C ALA A 977 14.17 24.10 -13.84
N TYR A 978 13.71 23.33 -12.84
CA TYR A 978 14.55 22.50 -12.00
C TYR A 978 15.19 21.33 -12.78
N LEU A 979 14.45 20.65 -13.65
CA LEU A 979 15.02 19.63 -14.56
C LEU A 979 16.08 20.24 -15.50
N VAL A 980 15.82 21.40 -16.08
CA VAL A 980 16.79 22.14 -16.91
C VAL A 980 18.03 22.50 -16.08
N ALA A 981 17.87 22.98 -14.84
CA ALA A 981 18.98 23.26 -13.94
C ALA A 981 19.81 21.99 -13.62
N CYS A 982 19.18 20.83 -13.44
CA CYS A 982 19.89 19.54 -13.29
C CYS A 982 20.72 19.18 -14.54
N ILE A 983 20.18 19.39 -15.75
CA ILE A 983 20.89 19.12 -17.02
C ILE A 983 22.07 20.10 -17.20
N VAL A 984 21.88 21.38 -16.90
CA VAL A 984 22.95 22.40 -16.92
C VAL A 984 24.03 22.10 -15.86
N GLN A 985 23.64 21.61 -14.68
CA GLN A 985 24.58 21.20 -13.64
C GLN A 985 25.37 19.95 -14.03
N LEU A 986 24.74 18.96 -14.68
CA LEU A 986 25.43 17.80 -15.25
C LEU A 986 26.50 18.23 -16.26
N ALA A 987 26.13 19.09 -17.22
CA ALA A 987 27.06 19.63 -18.21
C ALA A 987 28.20 20.45 -17.56
N THR A 988 27.90 21.17 -16.48
CA THR A 988 28.90 21.92 -15.70
C THR A 988 29.88 20.98 -14.99
N CYS A 989 29.41 19.88 -14.39
CA CYS A 989 30.27 18.87 -13.79
C CYS A 989 31.18 18.18 -14.81
N VAL A 990 30.66 17.87 -16.01
CA VAL A 990 31.44 17.29 -17.13
C VAL A 990 32.59 18.21 -17.56
N ARG A 991 32.32 19.52 -17.70
CA ARG A 991 33.33 20.54 -18.01
C ARG A 991 34.33 20.72 -16.88
N ALA A 992 33.87 20.80 -15.63
CA ALA A 992 34.73 20.94 -14.44
C ALA A 992 35.72 19.77 -14.32
N GLN A 993 35.24 18.53 -14.48
CA GLN A 993 36.08 17.34 -14.43
C GLN A 993 37.11 17.30 -15.57
N TRP A 994 36.73 17.71 -16.79
CA TRP A 994 37.64 17.80 -17.93
C TRP A 994 38.73 18.85 -17.67
N HIS A 995 38.34 20.04 -17.21
CA HIS A 995 39.26 21.12 -16.85
C HIS A 995 40.22 20.75 -15.71
N ALA A 996 39.74 20.00 -14.70
CA ALA A 996 40.59 19.49 -13.62
C ALA A 996 41.58 18.42 -14.11
N LYS A 997 41.19 17.55 -15.06
CA LYS A 997 42.07 16.55 -15.68
C LYS A 997 43.21 17.19 -16.49
N GLU A 998 42.91 18.28 -17.20
CA GLU A 998 43.85 19.00 -18.06
C GLU A 998 44.77 19.96 -17.28
N THR A 999 44.22 20.79 -16.38
CA THR A 999 45.03 21.76 -15.59
C THR A 999 45.72 21.14 -14.38
N ARG A 1000 45.18 20.03 -13.84
CA ARG A 1000 45.66 19.34 -12.62
C ARG A 1000 45.80 20.23 -11.38
N SER A 1001 45.13 21.39 -11.38
CA SER A 1001 45.21 22.37 -10.29
C SER A 1001 44.34 21.99 -9.10
N THR A 1002 44.81 22.28 -7.88
CA THR A 1002 44.04 22.01 -6.64
C THR A 1002 42.73 22.79 -6.58
N SER A 1003 42.68 23.99 -7.18
CA SER A 1003 41.46 24.79 -7.30
C SER A 1003 40.42 24.11 -8.21
N ALA A 1004 40.83 23.57 -9.36
CA ALA A 1004 39.92 22.86 -10.25
C ALA A 1004 39.39 21.56 -9.62
N TYR A 1005 40.20 20.84 -8.83
CA TYR A 1005 39.73 19.66 -8.08
C TYR A 1005 38.75 20.02 -6.95
N ASN A 1006 39.03 21.09 -6.17
CA ASN A 1006 38.08 21.62 -5.19
C ASN A 1006 36.72 21.95 -5.83
N PHE A 1007 36.76 22.66 -6.97
CA PHE A 1007 35.57 23.04 -7.72
C PHE A 1007 34.80 21.82 -8.25
N THR A 1008 35.48 20.84 -8.86
CA THR A 1008 34.86 19.60 -9.34
C THR A 1008 34.15 18.84 -8.21
N ASN A 1009 34.80 18.72 -7.05
CA ASN A 1009 34.23 18.04 -5.89
C ASN A 1009 32.98 18.78 -5.37
N TYR A 1010 33.00 20.11 -5.38
CA TYR A 1010 31.87 20.96 -5.00
C TYR A 1010 30.70 20.83 -5.99
N THR A 1011 30.92 21.01 -7.30
CA THR A 1011 29.85 20.90 -8.31
C THR A 1011 29.21 19.50 -8.32
N HIS A 1012 30.02 18.44 -8.16
CA HIS A 1012 29.53 17.06 -8.03
C HIS A 1012 28.68 16.87 -6.78
N SER A 1013 29.08 17.43 -5.64
CA SER A 1013 28.34 17.24 -4.37
C SER A 1013 26.99 17.97 -4.37
N ILE A 1014 26.91 19.14 -5.02
CA ILE A 1014 25.63 19.81 -5.28
C ILE A 1014 24.80 19.05 -6.33
N PHE A 1015 25.42 18.47 -7.36
CA PHE A 1015 24.71 17.62 -8.33
C PHE A 1015 24.09 16.38 -7.69
N ILE A 1016 24.79 15.71 -6.76
CA ILE A 1016 24.24 14.57 -6.00
C ILE A 1016 23.02 15.00 -5.16
N LEU A 1017 23.06 16.17 -4.50
CA LEU A 1017 21.88 16.72 -3.81
C LEU A 1017 20.72 16.95 -4.78
N MET A 1018 21.00 17.59 -5.93
CA MET A 1018 19.96 17.91 -6.91
C MET A 1018 19.31 16.65 -7.50
N LEU A 1019 20.12 15.60 -7.74
CA LEU A 1019 19.68 14.30 -8.25
C LEU A 1019 18.74 13.57 -7.27
N TRP A 1020 18.95 13.69 -5.96
CA TRP A 1020 18.07 13.06 -4.96
C TRP A 1020 16.72 13.76 -4.78
N ILE A 1021 16.63 15.05 -5.12
CA ILE A 1021 15.37 15.82 -5.10
C ILE A 1021 14.60 15.66 -6.42
N LEU A 1022 15.30 15.38 -7.52
CA LEU A 1022 14.72 15.29 -8.87
C LEU A 1022 13.51 14.35 -9.02
N PRO A 1023 13.41 13.17 -8.37
CA PRO A 1023 12.22 12.31 -8.47
C PRO A 1023 10.93 12.97 -7.99
N ILE A 1024 11.01 13.87 -6.99
CA ILE A 1024 9.86 14.62 -6.46
C ILE A 1024 9.29 15.54 -7.56
N ASN A 1025 10.18 16.23 -8.29
CA ASN A 1025 9.81 17.18 -9.34
C ASN A 1025 9.40 16.48 -10.67
N ILE A 1026 9.98 15.31 -11.00
CA ILE A 1026 9.66 14.59 -12.24
C ILE A 1026 8.20 14.12 -12.28
N LEU A 1027 7.65 13.61 -11.18
CA LEU A 1027 6.30 13.03 -11.20
C LEU A 1027 5.23 14.08 -11.51
N VAL A 1028 5.34 15.28 -10.95
CA VAL A 1028 4.46 16.41 -11.27
C VAL A 1028 4.65 16.90 -12.71
N LEU A 1029 5.90 16.89 -13.21
CA LEU A 1029 6.20 17.25 -14.59
C LEU A 1029 5.55 16.31 -15.63
N LEU A 1030 5.38 15.02 -15.30
CA LEU A 1030 4.65 14.07 -16.15
C LEU A 1030 3.16 14.44 -16.26
N VAL A 1031 2.52 14.89 -15.17
CA VAL A 1031 1.12 15.37 -15.19
C VAL A 1031 0.96 16.58 -16.10
N TRP A 1032 1.87 17.55 -16.01
CA TRP A 1032 1.87 18.73 -16.86
C TRP A 1032 2.09 18.38 -18.34
N ALA A 1033 3.04 17.50 -18.64
CA ALA A 1033 3.32 17.04 -20.01
C ALA A 1033 2.14 16.29 -20.64
N HIS A 1034 1.41 15.48 -19.86
CA HIS A 1034 0.18 14.80 -20.31
C HIS A 1034 -0.92 15.80 -20.69
N ASN A 1035 -1.22 16.75 -19.80
CA ASN A 1035 -2.25 17.76 -20.02
C ASN A 1035 -1.96 18.65 -21.25
N LEU A 1036 -0.68 18.93 -21.52
CA LEU A 1036 -0.24 19.63 -22.74
C LEU A 1036 -0.56 18.85 -24.03
N GLY A 1037 -0.43 17.51 -23.99
CA GLY A 1037 -0.81 16.62 -25.09
C GLY A 1037 -2.33 16.55 -25.32
N VAL A 1038 -3.12 16.80 -24.28
CA VAL A 1038 -4.60 16.86 -24.29
C VAL A 1038 -5.14 18.20 -24.83
N HIS A 1039 -4.27 19.12 -25.28
CA HIS A 1039 -4.62 20.47 -25.76
C HIS A 1039 -5.30 21.38 -24.71
N TRP A 1040 -5.18 21.06 -23.42
CA TRP A 1040 -5.78 21.85 -22.33
C TRP A 1040 -4.83 22.95 -21.83
N PHE A 1041 -5.02 24.18 -22.31
CA PHE A 1041 -4.10 25.32 -22.10
C PHE A 1041 -4.37 26.18 -20.85
N MET A 1042 -5.03 25.67 -19.82
CA MET A 1042 -5.23 26.40 -18.56
C MET A 1042 -3.91 26.55 -17.76
N PRO A 1043 -3.66 27.70 -17.11
CA PRO A 1043 -2.47 27.91 -16.28
C PRO A 1043 -2.51 27.09 -14.98
N PHE A 1044 -1.40 26.46 -14.62
CA PHE A 1044 -1.30 25.56 -13.46
C PHE A 1044 -1.00 26.35 -12.18
N SER A 1045 -2.06 26.70 -11.46
CA SER A 1045 -2.08 27.71 -10.39
C SER A 1045 -0.96 27.61 -9.33
N SER A 1046 -0.61 26.41 -8.86
CA SER A 1046 0.38 26.25 -7.78
C SER A 1046 1.84 26.12 -8.24
N HIS A 1047 2.10 25.96 -9.54
CA HIS A 1047 3.44 25.61 -10.05
C HIS A 1047 4.25 26.79 -10.63
N HIS A 1048 3.69 28.00 -10.64
CA HIS A 1048 4.37 29.21 -11.14
C HIS A 1048 5.11 30.01 -10.04
N ASN A 1049 5.26 29.44 -8.83
CA ASN A 1049 6.00 30.08 -7.74
C ASN A 1049 7.52 30.09 -7.98
N VAL A 1050 7.99 31.13 -8.67
CA VAL A 1050 9.38 31.42 -9.03
C VAL A 1050 10.37 31.26 -7.87
N MET A 1051 9.99 31.64 -6.64
CA MET A 1051 10.85 31.56 -5.46
C MET A 1051 11.25 30.12 -5.11
N SER A 1052 10.49 29.12 -5.58
CA SER A 1052 10.72 27.68 -5.37
C SER A 1052 11.87 27.11 -6.20
N VAL A 1053 12.41 27.87 -7.16
CA VAL A 1053 13.49 27.42 -8.07
C VAL A 1053 14.54 28.50 -8.38
N MET A 1054 14.22 29.79 -8.22
CA MET A 1054 15.16 30.90 -8.43
C MET A 1054 16.50 30.72 -7.69
N PRO A 1055 16.56 30.29 -6.41
CA PRO A 1055 17.83 30.02 -5.74
C PRO A 1055 18.67 28.93 -6.40
N PHE A 1056 18.06 27.83 -6.86
CA PHE A 1056 18.76 26.79 -7.61
C PHE A 1056 19.29 27.30 -8.96
N ILE A 1057 18.48 28.09 -9.69
CA ILE A 1057 18.88 28.68 -10.98
C ILE A 1057 20.11 29.58 -10.80
N ILE A 1058 20.11 30.48 -9.81
CA ILE A 1058 21.24 31.39 -9.55
C ILE A 1058 22.48 30.62 -9.07
N LEU A 1059 22.31 29.58 -8.24
CA LEU A 1059 23.41 28.75 -7.75
C LEU A 1059 24.05 27.93 -8.89
N VAL A 1060 23.24 27.40 -9.81
CA VAL A 1060 23.73 26.71 -11.01
C VAL A 1060 24.35 27.71 -12.01
N GLU A 1061 23.78 28.90 -12.20
CA GLU A 1061 24.39 29.94 -13.04
C GLU A 1061 25.79 30.30 -12.52
N ALA A 1062 25.94 30.56 -11.22
CA ALA A 1062 27.24 30.82 -10.59
C ALA A 1062 28.24 29.67 -10.86
N MET A 1063 27.84 28.42 -10.66
CA MET A 1063 28.69 27.26 -11.00
C MET A 1063 29.02 27.19 -12.50
N THR A 1064 28.12 27.55 -13.41
CA THR A 1064 28.43 27.57 -14.86
C THR A 1064 29.47 28.64 -15.25
N THR A 1065 29.71 29.64 -14.40
CA THR A 1065 30.79 30.63 -14.57
C THR A 1065 32.15 30.16 -14.04
N GLY A 1066 32.21 28.99 -13.39
CA GLY A 1066 33.41 28.48 -12.73
C GLY A 1066 33.63 29.00 -11.31
N THR A 1067 32.66 29.75 -10.73
CA THR A 1067 32.81 30.29 -9.37
C THR A 1067 32.42 29.26 -8.30
N MET A 1068 33.20 29.25 -7.22
CA MET A 1068 32.99 28.42 -6.04
C MET A 1068 32.57 29.29 -4.86
N ILE A 1069 31.77 28.74 -3.94
CA ILE A 1069 31.45 29.41 -2.68
C ILE A 1069 32.75 29.61 -1.89
N PRO A 1070 33.09 30.84 -1.47
CA PRO A 1070 34.31 31.10 -0.71
C PRO A 1070 34.16 30.67 0.76
N ARG A 1071 35.31 30.44 1.41
CA ARG A 1071 35.41 29.93 2.78
C ARG A 1071 34.80 30.90 3.79
N VAL A 1072 33.91 30.39 4.66
CA VAL A 1072 33.26 31.17 5.71
C VAL A 1072 34.05 31.01 7.00
N THR A 1073 34.95 31.95 7.29
CA THR A 1073 35.74 31.96 8.53
C THR A 1073 35.00 32.59 9.72
N SER A 1074 33.91 33.31 9.48
CA SER A 1074 33.09 33.97 10.51
C SER A 1074 32.12 33.00 11.19
N ARG A 1075 31.40 33.48 12.21
CA ARG A 1075 30.35 32.69 12.91
C ARG A 1075 29.25 32.15 11.97
N LEU A 1076 29.11 32.71 10.76
CA LEU A 1076 28.15 32.25 9.76
C LEU A 1076 28.39 30.79 9.30
N LYS A 1077 29.58 30.20 9.48
CA LYS A 1077 29.80 28.77 9.20
C LYS A 1077 28.94 27.84 10.05
N HIS A 1078 28.57 28.28 11.26
CA HIS A 1078 27.61 27.55 12.09
C HIS A 1078 26.21 27.57 11.48
N VAL A 1079 25.79 28.64 10.78
CA VAL A 1079 24.49 28.73 10.12
C VAL A 1079 24.38 27.68 9.00
N THR A 1080 25.38 27.58 8.12
CA THR A 1080 25.45 26.50 7.10
C THR A 1080 25.37 25.12 7.75
N SER A 1081 26.08 24.92 8.86
CA SER A 1081 26.10 23.63 9.58
C SER A 1081 24.81 23.31 10.35
N ILE A 1082 24.05 24.33 10.76
CA ILE A 1082 22.73 24.21 11.39
C ILE A 1082 21.67 23.90 10.32
N ILE A 1083 21.62 24.64 9.22
CA ILE A 1083 20.67 24.40 8.11
C ILE A 1083 20.79 22.94 7.62
N LEU A 1084 22.00 22.48 7.31
CA LEU A 1084 22.23 21.10 6.86
C LEU A 1084 21.87 20.04 7.92
N PHE A 1085 21.96 20.38 9.21
CA PHE A 1085 21.52 19.47 10.29
C PHE A 1085 20.01 19.48 10.49
N SER A 1086 19.35 20.62 10.34
CA SER A 1086 17.89 20.74 10.37
C SER A 1086 17.25 19.99 9.21
N ILE A 1087 17.83 20.07 8.00
CA ILE A 1087 17.40 19.27 6.84
C ILE A 1087 17.53 17.77 7.14
N ALA A 1088 18.64 17.34 7.75
CA ALA A 1088 18.85 15.95 8.14
C ALA A 1088 17.83 15.45 9.19
N ILE A 1089 17.53 16.24 10.21
CA ILE A 1089 16.50 15.91 11.22
C ILE A 1089 15.11 15.89 10.58
N TYR A 1090 14.76 16.90 9.78
CA TYR A 1090 13.44 16.99 9.14
C TYR A 1090 13.20 15.81 8.18
N SER A 1091 14.19 15.47 7.36
CA SER A 1091 14.18 14.28 6.49
C SER A 1091 13.92 12.99 7.27
N ALA A 1092 14.47 12.86 8.48
CA ALA A 1092 14.30 11.68 9.33
C ALA A 1092 12.97 11.64 10.11
N VAL A 1093 12.42 12.79 10.53
CA VAL A 1093 11.19 12.88 11.35
C VAL A 1093 9.93 13.05 10.51
N TYR A 1094 9.97 13.88 9.46
CA TYR A 1094 8.78 14.31 8.71
C TYR A 1094 8.84 13.95 7.22
N GLY A 1095 10.04 13.76 6.64
CA GLY A 1095 10.23 13.55 5.20
C GLY A 1095 9.51 12.32 4.62
N VAL A 1096 9.16 11.33 5.46
CA VAL A 1096 8.43 10.12 5.03
C VAL A 1096 6.94 10.38 4.81
N SER A 1097 6.33 11.32 5.57
CA SER A 1097 4.92 11.72 5.46
C SER A 1097 4.70 12.98 4.62
N TYR A 1098 5.65 13.92 4.62
CA TYR A 1098 5.56 15.22 3.95
C TYR A 1098 6.76 15.44 3.01
N THR A 1099 6.96 14.50 2.09
CA THR A 1099 8.15 14.43 1.23
C THR A 1099 8.34 15.66 0.34
N TYR A 1100 7.24 16.32 -0.06
CA TYR A 1100 7.26 17.58 -0.82
C TYR A 1100 8.10 18.70 -0.16
N LEU A 1101 8.11 18.77 1.18
CA LEU A 1101 8.88 19.80 1.91
C LEU A 1101 10.40 19.64 1.79
N LEU A 1102 10.90 18.49 1.35
CA LEU A 1102 12.33 18.27 1.12
C LEU A 1102 12.88 19.11 -0.05
N HIS A 1103 12.06 19.37 -1.08
CA HIS A 1103 12.44 20.30 -2.17
C HIS A 1103 12.60 21.74 -1.64
N TYR A 1104 11.60 22.24 -0.90
CA TYR A 1104 11.62 23.59 -0.34
C TYR A 1104 12.77 23.79 0.67
N LEU A 1105 13.06 22.79 1.50
CA LEU A 1105 14.19 22.81 2.43
C LEU A 1105 15.56 22.84 1.72
N ALA A 1106 15.71 22.11 0.62
CA ALA A 1106 16.91 22.18 -0.21
C ALA A 1106 17.01 23.51 -0.99
N ASN A 1107 15.87 24.10 -1.38
CA ASN A 1107 15.82 25.42 -1.99
C ASN A 1107 16.23 26.53 -0.98
N ILE A 1108 15.85 26.40 0.29
CA ILE A 1108 16.31 27.27 1.39
C ILE A 1108 17.83 27.16 1.59
N LEU A 1109 18.39 25.95 1.51
CA LEU A 1109 19.85 25.76 1.49
C LEU A 1109 20.49 26.47 0.29
N SER A 1110 19.96 26.29 -0.91
CA SER A 1110 20.45 26.98 -2.12
C SER A 1110 20.39 28.51 -1.99
N ALA A 1111 19.32 29.05 -1.40
CA ALA A 1111 19.19 30.48 -1.10
C ALA A 1111 20.26 30.96 -0.12
N TRP A 1112 20.51 30.21 0.96
CA TRP A 1112 21.60 30.51 1.89
C TRP A 1112 22.99 30.48 1.21
N LEU A 1113 23.24 29.51 0.35
CA LEU A 1113 24.50 29.41 -0.41
C LEU A 1113 24.68 30.59 -1.40
N VAL A 1114 23.61 31.04 -2.06
CA VAL A 1114 23.61 32.26 -2.90
C VAL A 1114 23.84 33.52 -2.05
N VAL A 1115 23.23 33.63 -0.87
CA VAL A 1115 23.43 34.74 0.06
C VAL A 1115 24.90 34.84 0.51
N VAL A 1116 25.53 33.71 0.87
CA VAL A 1116 26.98 33.68 1.20
C VAL A 1116 27.83 34.19 0.04
N TYR A 1117 27.55 33.73 -1.19
CA TYR A 1117 28.25 34.15 -2.40
C TYR A 1117 28.13 35.67 -2.66
N LEU A 1118 26.93 36.24 -2.50
CA LEU A 1118 26.69 37.68 -2.68
C LEU A 1118 27.43 38.53 -1.62
N PHE A 1119 27.38 38.13 -0.34
CA PHE A 1119 28.10 38.84 0.73
C PHE A 1119 29.62 38.84 0.50
N SER A 1120 30.19 37.72 0.06
CA SER A 1120 31.64 37.60 -0.17
C SER A 1120 32.16 38.43 -1.35
N ASN A 1121 31.35 38.65 -2.39
CA ASN A 1121 31.74 39.45 -3.56
C ASN A 1121 31.58 40.97 -3.35
N GLY A 1122 31.20 41.42 -2.14
CA GLY A 1122 31.02 42.84 -1.83
C GLY A 1122 29.91 43.48 -2.66
N PHE A 1123 28.75 42.82 -2.72
CA PHE A 1123 27.63 43.23 -3.57
C PHE A 1123 27.16 44.65 -3.25
N SER A 1124 27.31 45.55 -4.21
CA SER A 1124 26.90 46.95 -4.12
C SER A 1124 26.06 47.32 -5.34
N ILE A 1125 24.83 47.78 -5.10
CA ILE A 1125 23.87 48.16 -6.15
C ILE A 1125 24.46 49.21 -7.11
N ARG A 1126 25.36 50.06 -6.62
CA ARG A 1126 26.14 51.06 -7.39
C ARG A 1126 27.17 50.50 -8.40
N ARG A 1127 27.46 49.19 -8.37
CA ARG A 1127 28.24 48.50 -9.43
C ARG A 1127 27.34 47.91 -10.52
N MET A 1128 26.17 47.40 -10.14
CA MET A 1128 25.20 46.83 -11.08
C MET A 1128 24.64 47.90 -12.03
N TRP A 1129 24.36 49.11 -11.51
CA TRP A 1129 23.97 50.25 -12.34
C TRP A 1129 25.07 50.70 -13.31
N ARG A 1130 26.32 50.84 -12.87
CA ARG A 1130 27.42 51.22 -13.78
C ARG A 1130 27.68 50.22 -14.91
N ALA A 1131 27.52 48.92 -14.64
CA ALA A 1131 27.59 47.89 -15.69
C ALA A 1131 26.42 47.96 -16.72
N LEU A 1132 25.38 48.74 -16.44
CA LEU A 1132 24.31 49.10 -17.39
C LEU A 1132 24.61 50.41 -18.14
N GLU A 1133 25.52 51.26 -17.65
CA GLU A 1133 25.88 52.56 -18.24
C GLU A 1133 27.18 52.52 -19.10
N GLU A 1134 28.18 51.72 -18.74
CA GLU A 1134 29.55 51.77 -19.32
C GLU A 1134 29.74 51.14 -20.72
N ASP A 1135 28.68 50.98 -21.53
CA ASP A 1135 28.72 50.25 -22.83
C ASP A 1135 28.28 51.10 -24.05
N ASP A 1136 27.87 52.36 -23.84
CA ASP A 1136 27.36 53.26 -24.90
C ASP A 1136 28.45 54.10 -25.62
N THR A 1137 29.72 54.03 -25.18
CA THR A 1137 30.82 54.76 -25.82
C THR A 1137 31.38 54.01 -27.04
N VAL A 1138 30.77 54.23 -28.20
CA VAL A 1138 31.30 53.80 -29.50
C VAL A 1138 32.65 54.46 -29.78
N CYS A 1139 33.70 53.67 -29.98
CA CYS A 1139 34.97 54.16 -30.54
C CYS A 1139 35.03 53.91 -32.05
N GLU A 1140 35.17 54.97 -32.83
CA GLU A 1140 35.47 54.88 -34.27
C GLU A 1140 36.88 54.31 -34.54
N PRO A 1141 37.11 53.67 -35.70
CA PRO A 1141 38.40 53.12 -36.09
C PRO A 1141 39.40 54.22 -36.52
N GLY A 1142 39.97 54.92 -35.53
CA GLY A 1142 41.01 55.92 -35.74
C GLY A 1142 42.28 55.34 -36.37
N SER A 1143 42.53 55.69 -37.64
CA SER A 1143 43.77 55.39 -38.36
C SER A 1143 45.01 55.89 -37.62
N ASN A 1144 46.07 55.06 -37.57
CA ASN A 1144 47.42 55.61 -37.66
C ASN A 1144 48.50 54.63 -38.18
N MET A 1145 49.61 55.21 -38.64
CA MET A 1145 50.59 54.56 -39.52
C MET A 1145 51.67 53.74 -38.79
N LYS A 1146 52.27 52.80 -39.53
CA LYS A 1146 53.57 52.19 -39.19
C LYS A 1146 54.67 53.26 -39.08
N LYS A 1147 55.48 53.19 -38.02
CA LYS A 1147 56.93 53.38 -38.10
C LYS A 1147 57.63 52.58 -36.99
N LYS A 1148 58.83 52.10 -37.32
CA LYS A 1148 59.82 51.43 -36.46
C LYS A 1148 60.93 52.45 -36.11
N PRO A 1149 61.87 52.16 -35.19
CA PRO A 1149 62.05 50.92 -34.42
C PRO A 1149 61.32 50.90 -33.07
#